data_AF-A0A946MG79-F1
#
_entry.id   AF-A0A946MG79-F1
#
_cell.length_a   1.000
_cell.length_b   1.000
_cell.length_c   1.000
_cell.angle_alpha   90.00
_cell.angle_beta   90.00
_cell.angle_gamma   90.00
#
_symmetry.space_group_name_H-M   'P 1'
#
loop_
_entity.id
_entity.type
_entity.pdbx_description
1 polymer ?
#
loop_
_entity_poly.entity_id
_entity_poly.type
_entity_poly.pdbx_seq_one_letter_code
_entity_poly.pdbx_strand_id
1 'polypeptide(L)'
;MSIDSIDKTTDAPVAEEQTYQYPGTPTTCDGAEAVVWVETNICQGSGAYPITSSTTMGAGFNAARQNGVPNLWGDELVFVEPESEHSAATFCEGFALAGGRVTNFTSGQGLVLMKEVLYTISGKRLPAVFNIGSRALTSQSLNVHAGHDDVMSVADCGWGILFGRNAQEAQDLCLISRRAAEASCTPFLNVQDGFLTTHTVETVRLLDKEFMKDFVGKPEDKILNVMGTENPLMSGVVQNQDSYMKGKIAQRWYYDQVEPAIEEAFQEFYRQTGRRYDLIEPYRCEDAEYVIVGIGSYMETAQITVDYLRDELGIKAGCLNIYCFRPFPATRIVDALKDCKAITVIERMDDPLSTTGNHLTREIKAAFCDAMNGQNGCAKIDSMPRIYHGAAGLGSRDVRPGDINAIFDNMINDGQDFFCVGIKHAIALAPKEDPDLRPTGAFSMRGHSVGGFGSVTTNKVIATIAGQVFGKDVQAYPKYGSEKKGLPTTYYLTIAESHIYTHSELEYVNLAVLNDTNAILTGNPLNGLIEGGAVFMQSNFADPNDVWKRIPANFKQVFKEKKLRLYFADMVDIAREVASVADLEMRMQGIVLLGAFLKLTPFATDSGMSDDEVYAGVEKALRKYFGKRGEQVVQDNLTCVKRGYSEMQQVPEELIQS
;
A
#
# COMPACT_ATOMS: atom_id res chain seq x y z
N MET A 1 32.33 -19.48 -32.02
CA MET A 1 31.03 -18.92 -32.45
C MET A 1 29.97 -19.69 -31.70
N SER A 2 29.72 -19.30 -30.45
CA SER A 2 28.57 -19.79 -29.69
C SER A 2 27.37 -18.90 -30.02
N ILE A 3 26.22 -19.54 -30.13
CA ILE A 3 24.94 -18.94 -30.50
C ILE A 3 24.43 -18.19 -29.27
N ASP A 4 24.32 -16.87 -29.37
CA ASP A 4 23.70 -16.02 -28.36
C ASP A 4 22.19 -16.32 -28.27
N SER A 5 21.70 -16.50 -27.06
CA SER A 5 20.27 -16.73 -26.78
C SER A 5 19.50 -15.42 -26.91
N ILE A 6 18.53 -15.40 -27.81
CA ILE A 6 17.58 -14.30 -28.01
C ILE A 6 16.35 -14.55 -27.12
N ASP A 7 15.89 -13.52 -26.40
CA ASP A 7 14.58 -13.54 -25.74
C ASP A 7 13.48 -13.54 -26.81
N LYS A 8 12.70 -14.62 -26.88
CA LYS A 8 11.66 -14.85 -27.89
C LYS A 8 10.44 -13.92 -27.74
N THR A 9 10.41 -13.09 -26.71
CA THR A 9 9.33 -12.14 -26.43
C THR A 9 9.67 -10.73 -26.91
N THR A 10 10.96 -10.38 -26.99
CA THR A 10 11.42 -8.99 -27.24
C THR A 10 12.45 -8.84 -28.36
N ASP A 11 13.00 -9.93 -28.90
CA ASP A 11 14.09 -9.94 -29.90
C ASP A 11 15.34 -9.14 -29.47
N ALA A 12 15.49 -8.86 -28.17
CA ALA A 12 16.64 -8.18 -27.59
C ALA A 12 17.71 -9.19 -27.11
N PRO A 13 19.01 -8.81 -27.08
CA PRO A 13 20.04 -9.60 -26.40
C PRO A 13 19.68 -9.74 -24.93
N VAL A 14 19.77 -10.96 -24.37
CA VAL A 14 19.65 -11.18 -22.93
C VAL A 14 20.79 -10.40 -22.26
N ALA A 15 20.46 -9.29 -21.59
CA ALA A 15 21.43 -8.54 -20.81
C ALA A 15 22.01 -9.47 -19.73
N GLU A 16 23.34 -9.46 -19.53
CA GLU A 16 23.96 -10.15 -18.41
C GLU A 16 23.23 -9.78 -17.11
N GLU A 17 22.74 -10.76 -16.35
CA GLU A 17 22.03 -10.53 -15.08
C GLU A 17 22.96 -9.75 -14.14
N GLN A 18 22.71 -8.45 -14.02
CA GLN A 18 23.43 -7.59 -13.10
C GLN A 18 23.07 -8.02 -11.68
N THR A 19 23.96 -8.75 -11.01
CA THR A 19 23.76 -9.17 -9.62
C THR A 19 24.00 -8.00 -8.70
N TYR A 20 22.95 -7.50 -8.05
CA TYR A 20 23.05 -6.46 -7.02
C TYR A 20 23.48 -7.06 -5.68
N GLN A 21 24.20 -6.29 -4.86
CA GLN A 21 24.75 -6.78 -3.58
C GLN A 21 23.63 -7.10 -2.57
N TYR A 22 22.58 -6.29 -2.57
CA TYR A 22 21.49 -6.36 -1.59
C TYR A 22 20.13 -6.34 -2.27
N PRO A 23 19.75 -7.42 -2.99
CA PRO A 23 18.47 -7.49 -3.69
C PRO A 23 17.28 -7.56 -2.73
N GLY A 24 17.52 -7.77 -1.43
CA GLY A 24 16.50 -7.93 -0.39
C GLY A 24 15.98 -9.37 -0.28
N THR A 25 15.37 -9.66 0.87
CA THR A 25 14.85 -10.99 1.22
C THR A 25 13.39 -11.13 0.81
N PRO A 26 13.03 -12.05 -0.12
CA PRO A 26 11.64 -12.25 -0.54
C PRO A 26 10.73 -12.67 0.61
N THR A 27 9.56 -12.04 0.71
CA THR A 27 8.53 -12.35 1.70
C THR A 27 7.18 -11.80 1.23
N THR A 28 6.16 -11.97 2.08
CA THR A 28 4.90 -11.25 1.98
C THR A 28 4.66 -10.47 3.28
N CYS A 29 4.36 -9.18 3.18
CA CYS A 29 3.93 -8.35 4.30
C CYS A 29 3.10 -7.16 3.80
N ASP A 30 2.45 -6.44 4.71
CA ASP A 30 1.82 -5.16 4.37
C ASP A 30 2.78 -3.97 4.56
N GLY A 31 2.38 -2.79 4.08
CA GLY A 31 3.22 -1.59 4.15
C GLY A 31 3.52 -1.14 5.58
N ALA A 32 2.65 -1.44 6.55
CA ALA A 32 2.91 -1.16 7.96
C ALA A 32 4.00 -2.09 8.53
N GLU A 33 3.90 -3.40 8.27
CA GLU A 33 4.93 -4.37 8.66
C GLU A 33 6.29 -4.05 8.03
N ALA A 34 6.31 -3.60 6.77
CA ALA A 34 7.53 -3.24 6.05
C ALA A 34 8.22 -1.99 6.63
N VAL A 35 7.46 -0.97 7.03
CA VAL A 35 8.00 0.20 7.74
C VAL A 35 8.52 -0.16 9.13
N VAL A 36 7.79 -1.01 9.88
CA VAL A 36 8.23 -1.49 11.19
C VAL A 36 9.55 -2.25 11.09
N TRP A 37 9.71 -3.07 10.03
CA TRP A 37 10.97 -3.76 9.76
C TRP A 37 12.14 -2.79 9.67
N VAL A 38 12.00 -1.69 8.94
CA VAL A 38 13.07 -0.68 8.82
C VAL A 38 13.31 0.01 10.15
N GLU A 39 12.27 0.60 10.74
CA GLU A 39 12.42 1.48 11.90
C GLU A 39 12.90 0.74 13.16
N THR A 40 12.46 -0.51 13.38
CA THR A 40 12.94 -1.29 14.53
C THR A 40 14.41 -1.70 14.42
N ASN A 41 14.95 -1.78 13.21
CA ASN A 41 16.37 -2.06 13.00
C ASN A 41 17.22 -0.78 13.07
N ILE A 42 16.71 0.39 12.65
CA ILE A 42 17.54 1.59 12.51
C ILE A 42 17.29 2.70 13.52
N CYS A 43 16.17 2.74 14.24
CA CYS A 43 15.90 3.79 15.23
C CYS A 43 16.36 3.44 16.65
N GLN A 44 16.43 4.45 17.49
CA GLN A 44 16.66 4.33 18.94
C GLN A 44 15.39 4.60 19.74
N GLY A 45 14.49 5.45 19.22
CA GLY A 45 13.26 5.81 19.92
C GLY A 45 12.05 6.00 19.01
N SER A 46 10.87 5.88 19.60
CA SER A 46 9.62 6.33 19.00
C SER A 46 8.67 6.91 20.05
N GLY A 47 8.10 8.07 19.72
CA GLY A 47 6.89 8.57 20.35
C GLY A 47 5.72 8.36 19.42
N ALA A 48 4.64 7.72 19.86
CA ALA A 48 3.47 7.50 19.02
C ALA A 48 2.18 7.50 19.85
N TYR A 49 1.08 7.91 19.22
CA TYR A 49 -0.27 7.83 19.81
C TYR A 49 -1.18 7.06 18.84
N PRO A 50 -2.05 6.15 19.32
CA PRO A 50 -2.79 5.26 18.44
C PRO A 50 -3.86 5.99 17.64
N ILE A 51 -3.66 6.04 16.32
CA ILE A 51 -4.67 6.46 15.35
C ILE A 51 -4.69 5.51 14.16
N THR A 52 -5.88 5.10 13.70
CA THR A 52 -6.02 4.30 12.47
C THR A 52 -5.66 5.18 11.27
N SER A 53 -4.86 4.76 10.29
CA SER A 53 -4.37 3.40 10.02
C SER A 53 -2.93 3.13 10.49
N SER A 54 -2.23 4.09 11.10
CA SER A 54 -0.84 3.94 11.57
C SER A 54 -0.65 3.16 12.86
N THR A 55 -1.73 2.83 13.58
CA THR A 55 -1.67 2.14 14.88
C THR A 55 -0.87 0.84 14.82
N THR A 56 -0.95 0.09 13.72
CA THR A 56 -0.21 -1.17 13.53
C THR A 56 1.30 -0.94 13.51
N MET A 57 1.78 0.18 12.98
CA MET A 57 3.20 0.52 12.97
C MET A 57 3.71 0.82 14.38
N GLY A 58 3.01 1.68 15.14
CA GLY A 58 3.36 1.98 16.53
C GLY A 58 3.31 0.74 17.43
N ALA A 59 2.28 -0.10 17.28
CA ALA A 59 2.16 -1.37 18.00
C ALA A 59 3.30 -2.35 17.63
N GLY A 60 3.69 -2.41 16.36
CA GLY A 60 4.80 -3.23 15.88
C GLY A 60 6.14 -2.81 16.49
N PHE A 61 6.43 -1.52 16.53
CA PHE A 61 7.63 -0.98 17.16
C PHE A 61 7.65 -1.25 18.67
N ASN A 62 6.54 -0.97 19.37
CA ASN A 62 6.42 -1.24 20.80
C ASN A 62 6.56 -2.74 21.11
N ALA A 63 6.02 -3.61 20.27
CA ALA A 63 6.20 -5.05 20.41
C ALA A 63 7.67 -5.47 20.25
N ALA A 64 8.42 -4.91 19.30
CA ALA A 64 9.86 -5.17 19.17
C ALA A 64 10.61 -4.75 20.45
N ARG A 65 10.31 -3.55 20.97
CA ARG A 65 10.85 -3.05 22.24
C ARG A 65 10.53 -3.98 23.42
N GLN A 66 9.27 -4.41 23.58
CA GLN A 66 8.87 -5.28 24.70
C GLN A 66 9.53 -6.67 24.64
N ASN A 67 9.85 -7.14 23.44
CA ASN A 67 10.58 -8.39 23.24
C ASN A 67 12.10 -8.23 23.39
N GLY A 68 12.60 -7.04 23.75
CA GLY A 68 14.03 -6.78 23.92
C GLY A 68 14.83 -6.87 22.62
N VAL A 69 14.19 -6.63 21.46
CA VAL A 69 14.89 -6.62 20.17
C VAL A 69 15.76 -5.36 20.10
N PRO A 70 17.09 -5.48 20.01
CA PRO A 70 17.96 -4.32 19.85
C PRO A 70 17.97 -3.85 18.40
N ASN A 71 18.34 -2.58 18.19
CA ASN A 71 18.63 -2.07 16.85
C ASN A 71 19.96 -2.64 16.29
N LEU A 72 20.34 -2.23 15.08
CA LEU A 72 21.55 -2.73 14.38
C LEU A 72 22.89 -2.39 15.07
N TRP A 73 22.88 -1.49 16.06
CA TRP A 73 24.06 -1.11 16.85
C TRP A 73 24.03 -1.64 18.28
N GLY A 74 22.99 -2.39 18.65
CA GLY A 74 22.86 -3.01 19.96
C GLY A 74 22.12 -2.15 20.98
N ASP A 75 21.54 -1.01 20.58
CA ASP A 75 20.78 -0.16 21.50
C ASP A 75 19.41 -0.78 21.81
N GLU A 76 18.97 -0.62 23.05
CA GLU A 76 17.60 -0.92 23.44
C GLU A 76 16.64 0.15 22.88
N LEU A 77 15.54 -0.30 22.26
CA LEU A 77 14.53 0.61 21.71
C LEU A 77 13.75 1.31 22.84
N VAL A 78 13.51 2.62 22.67
CA VAL A 78 12.62 3.41 23.53
C VAL A 78 11.28 3.60 22.84
N PHE A 79 10.18 3.34 23.55
CA PHE A 79 8.82 3.62 23.07
C PHE A 79 8.02 4.37 24.13
N VAL A 80 7.43 5.50 23.77
CA VAL A 80 6.56 6.31 24.63
C VAL A 80 5.22 6.55 23.95
N GLU A 81 4.15 6.20 24.67
CA GLU A 81 2.77 6.53 24.33
C GLU A 81 2.29 7.65 25.27
N PRO A 82 2.25 8.91 24.80
CA PRO A 82 1.78 10.04 25.60
C PRO A 82 0.25 10.17 25.50
N GLU A 83 -0.31 11.32 25.89
CA GLU A 83 -1.76 11.57 25.91
C GLU A 83 -2.35 12.02 24.56
N SER A 84 -1.52 12.41 23.59
CA SER A 84 -1.96 12.86 22.26
C SER A 84 -0.84 12.80 21.22
N GLU A 85 -1.20 12.92 19.93
CA GLU A 85 -0.26 13.06 18.83
C GLU A 85 0.63 14.29 18.95
N HIS A 86 0.11 15.41 19.46
CA HIS A 86 0.91 16.61 19.73
C HIS A 86 2.09 16.27 20.65
N SER A 87 1.80 15.65 21.79
CA SER A 87 2.83 15.26 22.76
C SER A 87 3.73 14.12 22.27
N ALA A 88 3.23 13.26 21.37
CA ALA A 88 4.07 12.26 20.69
C ALA A 88 5.10 12.92 19.78
N ALA A 89 4.72 13.95 19.03
CA ALA A 89 5.67 14.73 18.24
C ALA A 89 6.65 15.50 19.15
N THR A 90 6.19 16.07 20.27
CA THR A 90 7.05 16.78 21.23
C THR A 90 8.08 15.84 21.89
N PHE A 91 7.69 14.60 22.21
CA PHE A 91 8.64 13.58 22.64
C PHE A 91 9.73 13.36 21.58
N CYS A 92 9.34 13.22 20.31
CA CYS A 92 10.29 13.03 19.21
C CYS A 92 11.22 14.25 19.06
N GLU A 93 10.71 15.46 19.18
CA GLU A 93 11.51 16.68 19.19
C GLU A 93 12.59 16.64 20.30
N GLY A 94 12.18 16.34 21.53
CA GLY A 94 13.10 16.25 22.67
C GLY A 94 14.15 15.14 22.50
N PHE A 95 13.73 13.97 22.00
CA PHE A 95 14.63 12.83 21.75
C PHE A 95 15.69 13.17 20.70
N ALA A 96 15.28 13.80 19.60
CA ALA A 96 16.21 14.23 18.55
C ALA A 96 17.14 15.36 19.02
N LEU A 97 16.67 16.30 19.86
CA LEU A 97 17.52 17.33 20.47
C LEU A 97 18.63 16.74 21.33
N ALA A 98 18.38 15.60 21.98
CA ALA A 98 19.36 14.86 22.75
C ALA A 98 20.32 14.00 21.89
N GLY A 99 20.26 14.13 20.55
CA GLY A 99 21.13 13.43 19.61
C GLY A 99 20.64 12.04 19.20
N GLY A 100 19.41 11.65 19.57
CA GLY A 100 18.88 10.31 19.28
C GLY A 100 18.15 10.22 17.94
N ARG A 101 18.28 9.08 17.26
CA ARG A 101 17.50 8.77 16.05
C ARG A 101 16.09 8.33 16.41
N VAL A 102 15.09 9.09 15.98
CA VAL A 102 13.68 8.92 16.38
C VAL A 102 12.73 8.79 15.19
N THR A 103 11.63 8.08 15.40
CA THR A 103 10.50 7.93 14.46
C THR A 103 9.14 8.13 15.14
N ASN A 104 8.12 8.42 14.35
CA ASN A 104 6.72 8.53 14.79
C ASN A 104 5.80 7.85 13.76
N PHE A 105 4.62 7.41 14.21
CA PHE A 105 3.60 6.78 13.37
C PHE A 105 2.26 7.49 13.58
N THR A 106 1.75 8.17 12.55
CA THR A 106 0.50 8.95 12.66
C THR A 106 -0.33 8.91 11.37
N SER A 107 -1.55 9.44 11.43
CA SER A 107 -2.51 9.48 10.31
C SER A 107 -3.56 10.56 10.58
N GLY A 108 -4.17 11.13 9.53
CA GLY A 108 -5.40 11.91 9.63
C GLY A 108 -5.30 13.07 10.61
N GLN A 109 -6.27 13.15 11.52
CA GLN A 109 -6.35 14.18 12.56
C GLN A 109 -5.09 14.28 13.42
N GLY A 110 -4.44 13.15 13.66
CA GLY A 110 -3.23 13.08 14.46
C GLY A 110 -2.09 13.87 13.84
N LEU A 111 -1.93 13.81 12.52
CA LEU A 111 -0.91 14.59 11.81
C LEU A 111 -1.18 16.09 11.89
N VAL A 112 -2.44 16.50 11.72
CA VAL A 112 -2.84 17.91 11.80
C VAL A 112 -2.66 18.44 13.23
N LEU A 113 -2.94 17.62 14.25
CA LEU A 113 -2.71 17.96 15.65
C LEU A 113 -1.22 18.18 15.98
N MET A 114 -0.31 17.59 15.19
CA MET A 114 1.14 17.82 15.32
C MET A 114 1.62 19.12 14.65
N LYS A 115 0.80 19.82 13.86
CA LYS A 115 1.26 20.88 12.93
C LYS A 115 2.16 21.93 13.58
N GLU A 116 1.85 22.39 14.80
CA GLU A 116 2.69 23.33 15.54
C GLU A 116 4.09 22.75 15.81
N VAL A 117 4.17 21.51 16.28
CA VAL A 117 5.42 20.81 16.60
C VAL A 117 6.21 20.46 15.33
N LEU A 118 5.54 20.23 14.20
CA LEU A 118 6.26 20.01 12.93
C LEU A 118 7.10 21.24 12.55
N TYR A 119 6.60 22.47 12.80
CA TYR A 119 7.37 23.70 12.60
C TYR A 119 8.56 23.82 13.57
N THR A 120 8.45 23.31 14.80
CA THR A 120 9.55 23.35 15.78
C THR A 120 10.66 22.36 15.41
N ILE A 121 10.30 21.13 15.05
CA ILE A 121 11.24 20.08 14.62
C ILE A 121 12.01 20.53 13.39
N SER A 122 11.32 21.00 12.35
CA SER A 122 12.00 21.52 11.16
C SER A 122 12.82 22.75 11.53
N GLY A 123 12.25 23.73 12.24
CA GLY A 123 12.94 24.95 12.67
C GLY A 123 14.26 24.71 13.42
N LYS A 124 14.33 23.62 14.19
CA LYS A 124 15.51 23.19 14.96
C LYS A 124 16.47 22.27 14.19
N ARG A 125 16.20 21.99 12.90
CA ARG A 125 17.03 21.17 12.00
C ARG A 125 17.22 19.73 12.50
N LEU A 126 16.14 19.15 13.02
CA LEU A 126 16.16 17.80 13.57
C LEU A 126 15.81 16.78 12.46
N PRO A 127 16.69 15.83 12.12
CA PRO A 127 16.48 14.88 11.01
C PRO A 127 15.57 13.70 11.40
N ALA A 128 14.38 14.02 11.92
CA ALA A 128 13.36 13.01 12.24
C ALA A 128 12.65 12.51 10.98
N VAL A 129 12.23 11.24 10.98
CA VAL A 129 11.35 10.68 9.93
C VAL A 129 10.06 10.23 10.59
N PHE A 130 8.93 10.74 10.12
CA PHE A 130 7.60 10.32 10.57
C PHE A 130 6.92 9.52 9.46
N ASN A 131 6.36 8.37 9.83
CA ASN A 131 5.72 7.44 8.91
C ASN A 131 4.20 7.62 8.94
N ILE A 132 3.62 7.95 7.79
CA ILE A 132 2.24 8.40 7.66
C ILE A 132 1.44 7.36 6.87
N GLY A 133 0.42 6.80 7.52
CA GLY A 133 -0.66 6.11 6.81
C GLY A 133 -1.71 7.14 6.41
N SER A 134 -1.53 7.80 5.27
CA SER A 134 -2.33 8.98 4.89
C SER A 134 -3.82 8.67 4.91
N ARG A 135 -4.59 9.53 5.54
CA ARG A 135 -5.97 9.29 5.90
C ARG A 135 -6.81 10.55 5.72
N ALA A 136 -8.03 10.35 5.23
CA ALA A 136 -9.00 11.42 5.10
C ALA A 136 -9.30 12.09 6.45
N LEU A 137 -9.29 13.42 6.47
CA LEU A 137 -9.73 14.23 7.59
C LEU A 137 -11.24 14.16 7.72
N THR A 138 -11.67 14.12 8.97
CA THR A 138 -13.06 14.31 9.37
C THR A 138 -13.52 15.70 8.98
N SER A 139 -14.46 15.77 8.05
CA SER A 139 -15.14 16.99 7.61
C SER A 139 -16.64 16.85 7.83
N GLN A 140 -17.43 16.50 6.80
CA GLN A 140 -18.88 16.23 6.97
C GLN A 140 -19.16 14.95 7.77
N SER A 141 -18.19 14.03 7.80
CA SER A 141 -18.25 12.78 8.57
C SER A 141 -16.83 12.27 8.85
N LEU A 142 -16.71 11.36 9.82
CA LEU A 142 -15.48 10.65 10.11
C LEU A 142 -15.22 9.62 9.02
N ASN A 143 -14.00 9.61 8.48
CA ASN A 143 -13.51 8.53 7.65
C ASN A 143 -12.15 8.03 8.20
N VAL A 144 -11.96 6.71 8.28
CA VAL A 144 -10.71 6.10 8.73
C VAL A 144 -9.76 5.76 7.58
N HIS A 145 -10.27 5.80 6.36
CA HIS A 145 -9.64 5.33 5.14
C HIS A 145 -8.79 6.39 4.43
N ALA A 146 -8.14 6.01 3.34
CA ALA A 146 -7.16 6.83 2.64
C ALA A 146 -7.72 8.19 2.22
N GLY A 147 -6.91 9.22 2.45
CA GLY A 147 -7.03 10.59 1.95
C GLY A 147 -5.63 11.20 1.97
N HIS A 148 -5.39 12.22 1.16
CA HIS A 148 -4.12 12.96 1.17
C HIS A 148 -4.25 14.33 1.85
N ASP A 149 -5.46 14.71 2.22
CA ASP A 149 -5.77 16.00 2.84
C ASP A 149 -5.10 16.20 4.21
N ASP A 150 -4.76 15.14 4.94
CA ASP A 150 -3.96 15.23 6.16
C ASP A 150 -2.51 15.68 5.88
N VAL A 151 -1.85 15.04 4.92
CA VAL A 151 -0.49 15.40 4.50
C VAL A 151 -0.46 16.77 3.85
N MET A 152 -1.42 17.06 2.97
CA MET A 152 -1.53 18.36 2.31
C MET A 152 -1.81 19.50 3.30
N SER A 153 -2.44 19.21 4.45
CA SER A 153 -2.66 20.18 5.54
C SER A 153 -1.39 20.60 6.27
N VAL A 154 -0.29 19.85 6.14
CA VAL A 154 1.00 20.13 6.81
C VAL A 154 2.17 20.32 5.84
N ALA A 155 1.91 20.37 4.53
CA ALA A 155 2.94 20.48 3.50
C ALA A 155 3.76 21.80 3.53
N ASP A 156 3.33 22.78 4.33
CA ASP A 156 3.97 24.06 4.59
C ASP A 156 4.92 24.06 5.79
N CYS A 157 5.06 22.94 6.52
CA CYS A 157 5.82 22.86 7.76
C CYS A 157 7.36 22.75 7.57
N GLY A 158 7.84 22.73 6.32
CA GLY A 158 9.27 22.62 6.02
C GLY A 158 9.84 21.22 6.21
N TRP A 159 9.10 20.20 5.78
CA TRP A 159 9.49 18.80 5.80
C TRP A 159 9.68 18.28 4.37
N GLY A 160 10.59 17.34 4.17
CA GLY A 160 10.60 16.51 2.97
C GLY A 160 9.38 15.59 2.97
N ILE A 161 8.75 15.33 1.82
CA ILE A 161 7.53 14.51 1.74
C ILE A 161 7.64 13.56 0.56
N LEU A 162 7.80 12.27 0.84
CA LEU A 162 7.88 11.19 -0.14
C LEU A 162 6.66 10.26 -0.01
N PHE A 163 6.09 9.84 -1.14
CA PHE A 163 4.92 8.96 -1.20
C PHE A 163 5.26 7.61 -1.87
N GLY A 164 5.04 6.50 -1.18
CA GLY A 164 5.07 5.15 -1.75
C GLY A 164 3.69 4.73 -2.26
N ARG A 165 3.66 4.02 -3.38
CA ARG A 165 2.43 3.48 -3.99
C ARG A 165 2.01 2.14 -3.39
N ASN A 166 2.99 1.30 -3.01
CA ASN A 166 2.78 -0.06 -2.52
C ASN A 166 3.67 -0.38 -1.30
N ALA A 167 3.53 -1.59 -0.76
CA ALA A 167 4.25 -2.03 0.43
C ALA A 167 5.79 -2.07 0.25
N GLN A 168 6.28 -2.39 -0.96
CA GLN A 168 7.70 -2.36 -1.29
C GLN A 168 8.25 -0.92 -1.22
N GLU A 169 7.57 0.01 -1.88
CA GLU A 169 7.97 1.41 -1.92
C GLU A 169 7.86 2.08 -0.53
N ALA A 170 6.85 1.73 0.27
CA ALA A 170 6.69 2.25 1.64
C ALA A 170 7.91 1.94 2.53
N GLN A 171 8.51 0.76 2.36
CA GLN A 171 9.74 0.35 3.04
C GLN A 171 10.96 1.09 2.50
N ASP A 172 11.11 1.07 1.17
CA ASP A 172 12.32 1.58 0.52
C ASP A 172 12.44 3.08 0.75
N LEU A 173 11.34 3.81 0.58
CA LEU A 173 11.26 5.24 0.85
C LEU A 173 11.39 5.58 2.34
N CYS A 174 11.07 4.67 3.27
CA CYS A 174 11.36 4.85 4.69
C CYS A 174 12.87 4.98 4.93
N LEU A 175 13.68 4.07 4.35
CA LEU A 175 15.13 4.10 4.51
C LEU A 175 15.76 5.28 3.75
N ILE A 176 15.29 5.55 2.53
CA ILE A 176 15.73 6.71 1.73
C ILE A 176 15.46 8.02 2.46
N SER A 177 14.24 8.18 3.01
CA SER A 177 13.87 9.37 3.80
C SER A 177 14.81 9.58 4.98
N ARG A 178 15.24 8.51 5.65
CA ARG A 178 16.19 8.61 6.77
C ARG A 178 17.54 9.15 6.33
N ARG A 179 18.11 8.59 5.26
CA ARG A 179 19.40 9.04 4.74
C ARG A 179 19.33 10.50 4.28
N ALA A 180 18.28 10.86 3.53
CA ALA A 180 18.08 12.22 3.05
C ALA A 180 17.86 13.21 4.21
N ALA A 181 17.12 12.82 5.25
CA ALA A 181 16.88 13.65 6.42
C ALA A 181 18.18 13.98 7.15
N GLU A 182 19.02 12.97 7.40
CA GLU A 182 20.30 13.14 8.11
C GLU A 182 21.33 13.89 7.29
N ALA A 183 21.37 13.69 5.97
CA ALA A 183 22.28 14.42 5.09
C ALA A 183 21.92 15.92 4.94
N SER A 184 20.62 16.26 5.02
CA SER A 184 20.12 17.63 4.83
C SER A 184 19.79 18.38 6.14
N CYS A 185 19.91 17.70 7.29
CA CYS A 185 19.43 18.19 8.59
C CYS A 185 17.97 18.71 8.53
N THR A 186 17.13 18.05 7.75
CA THR A 186 15.73 18.43 7.53
C THR A 186 14.85 17.20 7.77
N PRO A 187 13.74 17.30 8.52
CA PRO A 187 12.89 16.15 8.78
C PRO A 187 12.06 15.72 7.56
N PHE A 188 11.63 14.46 7.53
CA PHE A 188 10.90 13.86 6.41
C PHE A 188 9.61 13.15 6.84
N LEU A 189 8.59 13.23 6.00
CA LEU A 189 7.40 12.39 6.03
C LEU A 189 7.56 11.28 4.99
N ASN A 190 7.58 10.03 5.45
CA ASN A 190 7.44 8.86 4.59
C ASN A 190 5.95 8.48 4.56
N VAL A 191 5.31 8.66 3.41
CA VAL A 191 3.85 8.57 3.27
C VAL A 191 3.47 7.34 2.46
N GLN A 192 2.44 6.65 2.90
CA GLN A 192 1.79 5.55 2.18
C GLN A 192 0.27 5.63 2.37
N ASP A 193 -0.51 5.11 1.43
CA ASP A 193 -1.97 5.22 1.50
C ASP A 193 -2.56 4.37 2.64
N GLY A 194 -3.38 5.00 3.48
CA GLY A 194 -4.06 4.32 4.58
C GLY A 194 -4.99 3.21 4.09
N PHE A 195 -4.87 2.03 4.69
CA PHE A 195 -5.47 0.74 4.29
C PHE A 195 -5.02 0.21 2.92
N LEU A 196 -5.03 1.03 1.88
CA LEU A 196 -4.69 0.61 0.51
C LEU A 196 -3.22 0.20 0.35
N THR A 197 -2.34 0.71 1.21
CA THR A 197 -0.93 0.26 1.30
C THR A 197 -0.61 -0.25 2.71
N THR A 198 -1.07 0.45 3.76
CA THR A 198 -0.72 0.07 5.15
C THR A 198 -1.24 -1.30 5.58
N HIS A 199 -2.29 -1.81 4.93
CA HIS A 199 -2.93 -3.09 5.28
C HIS A 199 -3.04 -4.08 4.12
N THR A 200 -2.59 -3.70 2.92
CA THR A 200 -2.53 -4.59 1.76
C THR A 200 -1.27 -5.42 1.87
N VAL A 201 -1.43 -6.73 2.03
CA VAL A 201 -0.30 -7.67 2.01
C VAL A 201 0.11 -7.90 0.58
N GLU A 202 1.38 -7.68 0.28
CA GLU A 202 1.97 -7.82 -1.04
C GLU A 202 3.23 -8.68 -1.00
N THR A 203 3.64 -9.21 -2.15
CA THR A 203 4.98 -9.78 -2.30
C THR A 203 6.00 -8.64 -2.27
N VAL A 204 6.96 -8.73 -1.35
CA VAL A 204 8.01 -7.71 -1.19
C VAL A 204 9.37 -8.35 -0.97
N ARG A 205 10.42 -7.55 -1.13
CA ARG A 205 11.80 -7.85 -0.79
C ARG A 205 12.21 -6.97 0.39
N LEU A 206 12.27 -7.58 1.58
CA LEU A 206 12.69 -6.85 2.78
C LEU A 206 14.15 -6.42 2.69
N LEU A 207 14.46 -5.23 3.19
CA LEU A 207 15.83 -4.74 3.23
C LEU A 207 16.70 -5.62 4.12
N ASP A 208 17.87 -6.00 3.61
CA ASP A 208 18.84 -6.75 4.39
C ASP A 208 19.40 -5.87 5.52
N LYS A 209 19.65 -6.48 6.69
CA LYS A 209 20.13 -5.76 7.88
C LYS A 209 21.48 -5.08 7.67
N GLU A 210 22.41 -5.77 7.00
CA GLU A 210 23.72 -5.22 6.66
C GLU A 210 23.59 -4.04 5.69
N PHE A 211 22.71 -4.14 4.68
CA PHE A 211 22.42 -3.02 3.79
C PHE A 211 21.91 -1.80 4.56
N MET A 212 20.89 -1.98 5.41
CA MET A 212 20.35 -0.87 6.23
C MET A 212 21.46 -0.22 7.05
N LYS A 213 22.33 -1.03 7.68
CA LYS A 213 23.44 -0.55 8.50
C LYS A 213 24.43 0.29 7.69
N ASP A 214 24.83 -0.18 6.53
CA ASP A 214 25.77 0.51 5.63
C ASP A 214 25.15 1.78 5.04
N PHE A 215 23.86 1.74 4.72
CA PHE A 215 23.16 2.81 4.01
C PHE A 215 22.88 4.04 4.88
N VAL A 216 22.50 3.88 6.16
CA VAL A 216 22.26 5.03 7.05
C VAL A 216 23.40 5.31 8.03
N GLY A 217 24.24 4.33 8.33
CA GLY A 217 25.29 4.46 9.34
C GLY A 217 24.76 4.69 10.76
N LYS A 218 25.70 4.84 11.70
CA LYS A 218 25.40 5.03 13.13
C LYS A 218 24.75 6.39 13.41
N PRO A 219 23.71 6.44 14.28
CA PRO A 219 23.09 7.71 14.69
C PRO A 219 24.08 8.75 15.21
N GLU A 220 25.04 8.35 16.04
CA GLU A 220 25.94 9.26 16.77
C GLU A 220 26.92 9.99 15.82
N ASP A 221 27.17 9.43 14.64
CA ASP A 221 28.03 10.01 13.61
C ASP A 221 27.26 11.02 12.74
N LYS A 222 25.93 11.06 12.83
CA LYS A 222 25.04 11.77 11.90
C LYS A 222 24.16 12.82 12.59
N ILE A 223 23.76 12.58 13.84
CA ILE A 223 22.80 13.40 14.55
C ILE A 223 23.51 14.23 15.62
N LEU A 224 23.35 15.55 15.53
CA LEU A 224 23.91 16.48 16.50
C LEU A 224 23.18 16.37 17.84
N ASN A 225 23.92 16.11 18.92
CA ASN A 225 23.41 16.26 20.28
C ASN A 225 23.46 17.74 20.71
N VAL A 226 22.33 18.43 20.61
CA VAL A 226 22.19 19.85 20.99
C VAL A 226 22.16 20.02 22.52
N MET A 227 21.81 18.96 23.26
CA MET A 227 21.70 18.97 24.72
C MET A 227 22.96 18.41 25.43
N GLY A 228 24.04 18.17 24.69
CA GLY A 228 25.29 17.66 25.23
C GLY A 228 25.96 18.66 26.18
N THR A 229 26.45 18.18 27.32
CA THR A 229 27.08 19.05 28.34
C THR A 229 28.51 19.47 27.99
N GLU A 230 29.15 18.80 27.03
CA GLU A 230 30.52 19.13 26.59
C GLU A 230 30.57 20.40 25.74
N ASN A 231 29.51 20.67 24.97
CA ASN A 231 29.35 21.85 24.13
C ASN A 231 27.93 22.43 24.31
N PRO A 232 27.62 23.06 25.46
CA PRO A 232 26.26 23.45 25.79
C PRO A 232 25.73 24.53 24.85
N LEU A 233 24.51 24.31 24.33
CA LEU A 233 23.80 25.23 23.45
C LEU A 233 22.45 25.63 24.05
N MET A 234 21.96 26.81 23.70
CA MET A 234 20.61 27.26 24.01
C MET A 234 19.77 27.26 22.73
N SER A 235 18.68 26.49 22.70
CA SER A 235 17.77 26.38 21.55
C SER A 235 16.37 26.87 21.92
N GLY A 236 15.65 27.45 20.96
CA GLY A 236 14.25 27.90 21.15
C GLY A 236 14.08 29.21 21.92
N VAL A 237 15.04 30.14 21.82
CA VAL A 237 14.95 31.46 22.48
C VAL A 237 13.90 32.37 21.83
N VAL A 238 13.44 33.37 22.57
CA VAL A 238 12.63 34.46 22.01
C VAL A 238 13.53 35.38 21.18
N GLN A 239 13.19 35.55 19.90
CA GLN A 239 13.88 36.46 18.99
C GLN A 239 12.98 37.62 18.60
N ASN A 240 13.50 38.85 18.70
CA ASN A 240 12.82 40.04 18.20
C ASN A 240 12.98 40.17 16.68
N GLN A 241 12.32 41.16 16.09
CA GLN A 241 12.04 41.29 14.65
C GLN A 241 13.31 41.17 13.78
N ASP A 242 14.39 41.88 14.14
CA ASP A 242 15.64 41.88 13.36
C ASP A 242 16.29 40.48 13.29
N SER A 243 16.41 39.80 14.43
CA SER A 243 17.04 38.47 14.51
C SER A 243 16.16 37.37 13.90
N TYR A 244 14.85 37.45 14.09
CA TYR A 244 13.93 36.40 13.65
C TYR A 244 13.93 36.26 12.12
N MET A 245 13.82 37.36 11.37
CA MET A 245 13.84 37.31 9.92
C MET A 245 15.15 36.74 9.39
N LYS A 246 16.30 37.15 9.97
CA LYS A 246 17.62 36.61 9.61
C LYS A 246 17.69 35.11 9.82
N GLY A 247 17.27 34.62 10.99
CA GLY A 247 17.26 33.19 11.31
C GLY A 247 16.33 32.38 10.40
N LYS A 248 15.11 32.87 10.12
CA LYS A 248 14.15 32.17 9.24
C LYS A 248 14.64 32.12 7.79
N ILE A 249 15.22 33.19 7.26
CA ILE A 249 15.76 33.18 5.89
C ILE A 249 17.03 32.35 5.79
N ALA A 250 17.90 32.38 6.81
CA ALA A 250 19.13 31.58 6.83
C ALA A 250 18.88 30.06 6.75
N GLN A 251 17.71 29.57 7.19
CA GLN A 251 17.34 28.16 7.08
C GLN A 251 17.28 27.65 5.62
N ARG A 252 17.15 28.53 4.62
CA ARG A 252 17.19 28.14 3.20
C ARG A 252 18.46 27.37 2.84
N TRP A 253 19.59 27.69 3.47
CA TRP A 253 20.84 26.96 3.25
C TRP A 253 20.69 25.45 3.44
N TYR A 254 19.91 25.02 4.44
CA TYR A 254 19.61 23.60 4.70
C TYR A 254 18.58 23.04 3.70
N TYR A 255 17.55 23.81 3.38
CA TYR A 255 16.53 23.38 2.41
C TYR A 255 17.09 23.19 1.00
N ASP A 256 18.08 23.99 0.61
CA ASP A 256 18.80 23.85 -0.67
C ASP A 256 19.60 22.51 -0.75
N GLN A 257 19.84 21.84 0.39
CA GLN A 257 20.49 20.52 0.43
C GLN A 257 19.51 19.35 0.31
N VAL A 258 18.20 19.58 0.41
CA VAL A 258 17.21 18.51 0.50
C VAL A 258 17.11 17.72 -0.81
N GLU A 259 16.96 18.41 -1.95
CA GLU A 259 16.90 17.74 -3.26
C GLU A 259 18.19 16.96 -3.58
N PRO A 260 19.40 17.54 -3.46
CA PRO A 260 20.65 16.79 -3.61
C PRO A 260 20.76 15.56 -2.70
N ALA A 261 20.28 15.66 -1.44
CA ALA A 261 20.30 14.55 -0.50
C ALA A 261 19.34 13.42 -0.89
N ILE A 262 18.17 13.76 -1.45
CA ILE A 262 17.22 12.77 -1.97
C ILE A 262 17.82 12.07 -3.20
N GLU A 263 18.40 12.81 -4.14
CA GLU A 263 19.03 12.25 -5.34
C GLU A 263 20.19 11.31 -5.01
N GLU A 264 21.06 11.72 -4.08
CA GLU A 264 22.17 10.88 -3.61
C GLU A 264 21.66 9.60 -2.94
N ALA A 265 20.62 9.71 -2.11
CA ALA A 265 19.99 8.55 -1.49
C ALA A 265 19.36 7.60 -2.52
N PHE A 266 18.66 8.12 -3.54
CA PHE A 266 18.10 7.30 -4.63
C PHE A 266 19.19 6.58 -5.43
N GLN A 267 20.26 7.29 -5.80
CA GLN A 267 21.36 6.72 -6.58
C GLN A 267 22.08 5.61 -5.81
N GLU A 268 22.39 5.85 -4.54
CA GLU A 268 23.03 4.85 -3.69
C GLU A 268 22.11 3.65 -3.46
N PHE A 269 20.81 3.88 -3.27
CA PHE A 269 19.83 2.80 -3.09
C PHE A 269 19.76 1.92 -4.33
N TYR A 270 19.71 2.53 -5.52
CA TYR A 270 19.74 1.80 -6.80
C TYR A 270 21.04 1.02 -6.98
N ARG A 271 22.19 1.62 -6.68
CA ARG A 271 23.51 0.95 -6.81
C ARG A 271 23.57 -0.35 -6.00
N GLN A 272 22.93 -0.35 -4.83
CA GLN A 272 23.01 -1.45 -3.87
C GLN A 272 21.94 -2.51 -4.08
N THR A 273 20.73 -2.09 -4.48
CA THR A 273 19.54 -2.95 -4.49
C THR A 273 18.99 -3.26 -5.88
N GLY A 274 19.36 -2.46 -6.89
CA GLY A 274 18.80 -2.50 -8.23
C GLY A 274 17.43 -1.86 -8.39
N ARG A 275 16.80 -1.40 -7.30
CA ARG A 275 15.51 -0.71 -7.35
C ARG A 275 15.73 0.79 -7.51
N ARG A 276 15.16 1.36 -8.57
CA ARG A 276 15.39 2.76 -8.96
C ARG A 276 14.21 3.62 -8.56
N TYR A 277 14.53 4.79 -8.02
CA TYR A 277 13.58 5.83 -7.68
C TYR A 277 14.11 7.18 -8.20
N ASP A 278 13.20 8.12 -8.38
CA ASP A 278 13.47 9.52 -8.70
C ASP A 278 12.35 10.38 -8.06
N LEU A 279 12.42 11.71 -8.14
CA LEU A 279 11.40 12.61 -7.58
C LEU A 279 10.03 12.42 -8.27
N ILE A 280 10.06 12.03 -9.53
CA ILE A 280 8.91 11.72 -10.38
C ILE A 280 9.20 10.48 -11.21
N GLU A 281 8.16 9.77 -11.65
CA GLU A 281 8.28 8.63 -12.55
C GLU A 281 7.32 8.78 -13.72
N PRO A 282 7.81 9.27 -14.88
CA PRO A 282 7.05 9.24 -16.12
C PRO A 282 6.97 7.80 -16.63
N TYR A 283 5.80 7.41 -17.12
CA TYR A 283 5.56 6.12 -17.73
C TYR A 283 4.88 6.30 -19.08
N ARG A 284 5.59 5.92 -20.15
CA ARG A 284 5.18 6.07 -21.56
C ARG A 284 4.80 7.51 -21.91
N CYS A 285 5.55 8.50 -21.39
CA CYS A 285 5.29 9.92 -21.59
C CYS A 285 6.04 10.53 -22.80
N GLU A 286 7.05 9.83 -23.35
CA GLU A 286 7.97 10.37 -24.37
C GLU A 286 7.28 10.81 -25.66
N ASP A 287 6.18 10.13 -26.03
CA ASP A 287 5.36 10.43 -27.20
C ASP A 287 3.87 10.65 -26.84
N ALA A 288 3.55 10.77 -25.55
CA ALA A 288 2.18 10.87 -25.06
C ALA A 288 1.54 12.21 -25.44
N GLU A 289 0.32 12.15 -25.94
CA GLU A 289 -0.52 13.33 -26.17
C GLU A 289 -1.36 13.67 -24.93
N TYR A 290 -1.71 12.65 -24.15
CA TYR A 290 -2.57 12.76 -22.97
C TYR A 290 -1.88 12.10 -21.78
N VAL A 291 -1.76 12.80 -20.66
CA VAL A 291 -1.11 12.26 -19.45
C VAL A 291 -1.96 12.43 -18.21
N ILE A 292 -2.11 11.36 -17.43
CA ILE A 292 -2.66 11.44 -16.07
C ILE A 292 -1.51 11.64 -15.06
N VAL A 293 -1.67 12.58 -14.14
CA VAL A 293 -0.69 12.90 -13.09
C VAL A 293 -1.33 12.65 -11.73
N GLY A 294 -0.61 12.00 -10.82
CA GLY A 294 -1.14 11.70 -9.49
C GLY A 294 -0.09 11.19 -8.51
N ILE A 295 -0.56 10.83 -7.31
CA ILE A 295 0.25 10.37 -6.18
C ILE A 295 -0.41 9.12 -5.57
N GLY A 296 0.41 8.15 -5.16
CA GLY A 296 -0.03 7.01 -4.34
C GLY A 296 -0.53 5.81 -5.14
N SER A 297 -1.15 4.86 -4.44
CA SER A 297 -1.47 3.50 -4.90
C SER A 297 -2.16 3.39 -6.26
N TYR A 298 -3.13 4.26 -6.56
CA TYR A 298 -3.85 4.19 -7.84
C TYR A 298 -2.96 4.48 -9.05
N MET A 299 -1.76 5.04 -8.86
CA MET A 299 -0.83 5.28 -9.96
C MET A 299 -0.24 3.99 -10.53
N GLU A 300 -0.19 2.89 -9.77
CA GLU A 300 0.09 1.57 -10.35
C GLU A 300 -1.07 1.09 -11.24
N THR A 301 -2.31 1.36 -10.82
CA THR A 301 -3.49 1.04 -11.65
C THR A 301 -3.53 1.90 -12.90
N ALA A 302 -3.10 3.17 -12.82
CA ALA A 302 -2.93 4.04 -13.97
C ALA A 302 -1.88 3.50 -14.95
N GLN A 303 -0.77 2.96 -14.45
CA GLN A 303 0.29 2.39 -15.28
C GLN A 303 -0.24 1.26 -16.19
N ILE A 304 -0.89 0.25 -15.60
CA ILE A 304 -1.44 -0.86 -16.41
C ILE A 304 -2.61 -0.42 -17.30
N THR A 305 -3.37 0.61 -16.89
CA THR A 305 -4.43 1.17 -17.72
C THR A 305 -3.87 1.93 -18.92
N VAL A 306 -2.76 2.64 -18.76
CA VAL A 306 -2.04 3.29 -19.87
C VAL A 306 -1.59 2.25 -20.89
N ASP A 307 -1.12 1.07 -20.46
CA ASP A 307 -0.79 -0.01 -21.39
C ASP A 307 -1.98 -0.45 -22.21
N TYR A 308 -3.11 -0.72 -21.57
CA TYR A 308 -4.36 -1.05 -22.27
C TYR A 308 -4.77 0.05 -23.27
N LEU A 309 -4.78 1.31 -22.86
CA LEU A 309 -5.16 2.45 -23.72
C LEU A 309 -4.24 2.57 -24.95
N ARG A 310 -2.95 2.31 -24.79
CA ARG A 310 -1.98 2.40 -25.88
C ARG A 310 -2.03 1.20 -26.80
N ASP A 311 -2.02 0.01 -26.22
CA ASP A 311 -1.76 -1.22 -26.96
C ASP A 311 -3.06 -1.78 -27.57
N GLU A 312 -4.21 -1.61 -26.91
CA GLU A 312 -5.51 -2.09 -27.40
C GLU A 312 -6.31 -0.99 -28.11
N LEU A 313 -6.25 0.27 -27.62
CA LEU A 313 -7.05 1.37 -28.17
C LEU A 313 -6.27 2.36 -29.06
N GLY A 314 -4.94 2.25 -29.13
CA GLY A 314 -4.09 3.12 -29.96
C GLY A 314 -4.05 4.58 -29.50
N ILE A 315 -4.43 4.87 -28.25
CA ILE A 315 -4.40 6.22 -27.67
C ILE A 315 -2.97 6.49 -27.18
N LYS A 316 -2.38 7.63 -27.54
CA LYS A 316 -1.07 8.07 -27.03
C LYS A 316 -1.17 8.56 -25.59
N ALA A 317 -1.48 7.63 -24.68
CA ALA A 317 -1.60 7.86 -23.25
C ALA A 317 -0.22 7.78 -22.56
N GLY A 318 -0.11 8.42 -21.41
CA GLY A 318 1.01 8.27 -20.46
C GLY A 318 0.51 8.52 -19.04
N CYS A 319 1.32 8.16 -18.05
CA CYS A 319 1.06 8.56 -16.66
C CYS A 319 2.32 9.06 -15.98
N LEU A 320 2.17 10.05 -15.09
CA LEU A 320 3.25 10.62 -14.30
C LEU A 320 2.95 10.43 -12.81
N ASN A 321 3.72 9.56 -12.16
CA ASN A 321 3.69 9.42 -10.70
C ASN A 321 4.60 10.46 -10.05
N ILE A 322 4.13 11.08 -8.96
CA ILE A 322 4.92 12.00 -8.15
C ILE A 322 5.31 11.29 -6.84
N TYR A 323 6.60 10.95 -6.71
CA TYR A 323 7.15 10.42 -5.46
C TYR A 323 7.41 11.52 -4.44
N CYS A 324 7.95 12.66 -4.89
CA CYS A 324 8.35 13.75 -4.02
C CYS A 324 7.39 14.94 -4.16
N PHE A 325 6.63 15.23 -3.10
CA PHE A 325 5.79 16.43 -3.06
C PHE A 325 6.55 17.65 -2.51
N ARG A 326 7.51 17.41 -1.62
CA ARG A 326 8.41 18.44 -1.06
C ARG A 326 9.84 17.90 -0.94
N PRO A 327 10.85 18.60 -1.50
CA PRO A 327 10.74 19.76 -2.40
C PRO A 327 9.95 19.42 -3.67
N PHE A 328 9.22 20.40 -4.21
CA PHE A 328 8.34 20.14 -5.36
C PHE A 328 9.16 20.12 -6.66
N PRO A 329 9.14 19.02 -7.46
CA PRO A 329 10.01 18.83 -8.61
C PRO A 329 9.48 19.54 -9.87
N ALA A 330 9.27 20.86 -9.77
CA ALA A 330 8.63 21.69 -10.80
C ALA A 330 9.27 21.55 -12.20
N THR A 331 10.60 21.67 -12.28
CA THR A 331 11.35 21.62 -13.54
C THR A 331 11.17 20.27 -14.23
N ARG A 332 11.33 19.17 -13.48
CA ARG A 332 11.19 17.80 -13.97
C ARG A 332 9.77 17.50 -14.45
N ILE A 333 8.76 17.97 -13.72
CA ILE A 333 7.34 17.82 -14.11
C ILE A 333 7.07 18.58 -15.41
N VAL A 334 7.50 19.84 -15.52
CA VAL A 334 7.31 20.62 -16.74
C VAL A 334 8.00 19.94 -17.91
N ASP A 335 9.25 19.51 -17.75
CA ASP A 335 9.98 18.85 -18.82
C ASP A 335 9.33 17.56 -19.29
N ALA A 336 8.72 16.79 -18.39
CA ALA A 336 8.01 15.55 -18.72
C ALA A 336 6.65 15.78 -19.43
N LEU A 337 6.05 16.97 -19.31
CA LEU A 337 4.65 17.22 -19.71
C LEU A 337 4.47 18.35 -20.74
N LYS A 338 5.49 19.17 -20.99
CA LYS A 338 5.38 20.38 -21.82
C LYS A 338 4.93 20.11 -23.27
N ASP A 339 5.22 18.92 -23.79
CA ASP A 339 4.93 18.53 -25.17
C ASP A 339 3.59 17.80 -25.33
N CYS A 340 2.87 17.54 -24.23
CA CYS A 340 1.55 16.92 -24.26
C CYS A 340 0.47 17.90 -24.76
N LYS A 341 -0.61 17.37 -25.32
CA LYS A 341 -1.80 18.19 -25.68
C LYS A 341 -2.59 18.55 -24.42
N ALA A 342 -2.78 17.58 -23.54
CA ALA A 342 -3.52 17.76 -22.31
C ALA A 342 -3.00 16.86 -21.19
N ILE A 343 -3.19 17.32 -19.96
CA ILE A 343 -2.93 16.55 -18.75
C ILE A 343 -4.15 16.60 -17.84
N THR A 344 -4.36 15.54 -17.06
CA THR A 344 -5.29 15.54 -15.93
C THR A 344 -4.54 15.28 -14.65
N VAL A 345 -4.72 16.15 -13.66
CA VAL A 345 -4.23 15.94 -12.30
C VAL A 345 -5.34 15.32 -11.44
N ILE A 346 -5.12 14.11 -10.95
CA ILE A 346 -6.06 13.43 -10.04
C ILE A 346 -5.53 13.48 -8.62
N GLU A 347 -6.39 13.85 -7.67
CA GLU A 347 -6.00 14.01 -6.27
C GLU A 347 -6.95 13.27 -5.33
N ARG A 348 -6.37 12.63 -4.30
CA ARG A 348 -7.14 11.92 -3.25
C ARG A 348 -7.58 12.87 -2.13
N MET A 349 -8.13 13.99 -2.53
CA MET A 349 -8.68 15.03 -1.67
C MET A 349 -9.62 15.93 -2.47
N ASP A 350 -10.35 16.79 -1.77
CA ASP A 350 -11.19 17.82 -2.38
C ASP A 350 -11.16 19.09 -1.52
N ASP A 351 -10.72 20.21 -2.11
CA ASP A 351 -10.80 21.56 -1.54
C ASP A 351 -11.80 22.39 -2.37
N PRO A 352 -13.10 22.35 -2.03
CA PRO A 352 -14.15 22.94 -2.87
C PRO A 352 -14.16 24.47 -2.91
N LEU A 353 -13.43 25.14 -2.01
CA LEU A 353 -13.28 26.60 -2.04
C LEU A 353 -12.09 27.05 -2.89
N SER A 354 -11.24 26.12 -3.34
CA SER A 354 -10.17 26.43 -4.27
C SER A 354 -10.73 26.73 -5.66
N THR A 355 -10.48 27.93 -6.14
CA THR A 355 -10.85 28.36 -7.50
C THR A 355 -9.79 28.02 -8.55
N THR A 356 -8.64 27.49 -8.13
CA THR A 356 -7.49 27.19 -9.00
C THR A 356 -7.14 25.69 -9.05
N GLY A 357 -7.89 24.86 -8.33
CA GLY A 357 -7.73 23.41 -8.23
C GLY A 357 -7.15 22.94 -6.89
N ASN A 358 -7.07 21.63 -6.69
CA ASN A 358 -6.50 21.02 -5.49
C ASN A 358 -4.97 21.26 -5.40
N HIS A 359 -4.33 20.77 -4.34
CA HIS A 359 -2.97 21.17 -3.96
C HIS A 359 -1.93 20.82 -5.02
N LEU A 360 -1.92 19.59 -5.55
CA LEU A 360 -0.99 19.18 -6.60
C LEU A 360 -1.26 19.94 -7.89
N THR A 361 -2.54 20.11 -8.26
CA THR A 361 -2.95 20.89 -9.44
C THR A 361 -2.39 22.32 -9.38
N ARG A 362 -2.44 22.96 -8.20
CA ARG A 362 -1.93 24.32 -8.00
C ARG A 362 -0.43 24.41 -8.18
N GLU A 363 0.32 23.47 -7.62
CA GLU A 363 1.79 23.40 -7.78
C GLU A 363 2.18 23.22 -9.26
N ILE A 364 1.48 22.33 -9.97
CA ILE A 364 1.73 22.10 -11.41
C ILE A 364 1.39 23.35 -12.23
N LYS A 365 0.25 24.00 -11.98
CA LYS A 365 -0.09 25.26 -12.65
C LYS A 365 0.93 26.37 -12.38
N ALA A 366 1.45 26.45 -11.15
CA ALA A 366 2.51 27.40 -10.80
C ALA A 366 3.82 27.07 -11.55
N ALA A 367 4.22 25.79 -11.61
CA ALA A 367 5.40 25.35 -12.34
C ALA A 367 5.31 25.69 -13.84
N PHE A 368 4.17 25.46 -14.48
CA PHE A 368 3.95 25.86 -15.87
C PHE A 368 3.95 27.39 -16.06
N CYS A 369 3.39 28.14 -15.11
CA CYS A 369 3.46 29.60 -15.14
C CYS A 369 4.92 30.09 -15.10
N ASP A 370 5.74 29.52 -14.23
CA ASP A 370 7.17 29.83 -14.14
C ASP A 370 7.89 29.47 -15.44
N ALA A 371 7.60 28.31 -16.04
CA ALA A 371 8.15 27.89 -17.31
C ALA A 371 7.75 28.81 -18.49
N MET A 372 6.50 29.25 -18.57
CA MET A 372 6.07 30.21 -19.60
C MET A 372 6.86 31.53 -19.53
N ASN A 373 7.33 31.90 -18.32
CA ASN A 373 8.08 33.13 -18.08
C ASN A 373 9.61 32.92 -18.01
N GLY A 374 10.10 31.67 -18.03
CA GLY A 374 11.51 31.34 -17.82
C GLY A 374 12.02 31.70 -16.42
N GLN A 375 11.21 31.47 -15.37
CA GLN A 375 11.48 31.81 -13.98
C GLN A 375 11.73 30.56 -13.12
N ASN A 376 12.26 30.76 -11.91
CA ASN A 376 12.45 29.72 -10.88
C ASN A 376 13.17 28.45 -11.40
N GLY A 377 14.16 28.62 -12.28
CA GLY A 377 14.95 27.52 -12.84
C GLY A 377 14.28 26.75 -13.98
N CYS A 378 13.03 27.07 -14.34
CA CYS A 378 12.34 26.46 -15.47
C CYS A 378 12.83 27.04 -16.80
N ALA A 379 13.09 26.15 -17.77
CA ALA A 379 13.35 26.57 -19.14
C ALA A 379 12.12 27.28 -19.72
N LYS A 380 12.34 28.32 -20.52
CA LYS A 380 11.23 29.04 -21.15
C LYS A 380 10.54 28.14 -22.17
N ILE A 381 9.23 27.99 -22.04
CA ILE A 381 8.37 27.29 -23.01
C ILE A 381 7.42 28.28 -23.70
N ASP A 382 6.97 27.94 -24.91
CA ASP A 382 6.09 28.80 -25.71
C ASP A 382 4.60 28.43 -25.58
N SER A 383 4.31 27.24 -25.08
CA SER A 383 2.97 26.72 -24.84
C SER A 383 2.94 25.80 -23.62
N MET A 384 1.76 25.62 -23.04
CA MET A 384 1.50 24.65 -21.97
C MET A 384 0.32 23.74 -22.36
N PRO A 385 0.29 22.48 -21.91
CA PRO A 385 -0.83 21.58 -22.13
C PRO A 385 -2.12 22.14 -21.50
N ARG A 386 -3.27 21.70 -22.02
CA ARG A 386 -4.55 21.92 -21.33
C ARG A 386 -4.55 21.12 -20.02
N ILE A 387 -4.81 21.78 -18.89
CA ILE A 387 -4.77 21.14 -17.55
C ILE A 387 -6.19 20.95 -17.03
N TYR A 388 -6.65 19.69 -17.00
CA TYR A 388 -7.84 19.26 -16.29
C TYR A 388 -7.46 18.74 -14.90
N HIS A 389 -8.45 18.59 -14.02
CA HIS A 389 -8.22 18.09 -12.67
C HIS A 389 -9.46 17.44 -12.08
N GLY A 390 -9.27 16.55 -11.10
CA GLY A 390 -10.41 15.90 -10.46
C GLY A 390 -10.07 15.24 -9.13
N ALA A 391 -11.14 14.98 -8.37
CA ALA A 391 -11.07 14.27 -7.10
C ALA A 391 -11.39 12.78 -7.29
N ALA A 392 -10.56 11.91 -6.73
CA ALA A 392 -10.74 10.46 -6.84
C ALA A 392 -10.26 9.71 -5.59
N GLY A 393 -10.91 8.61 -5.26
CA GLY A 393 -10.44 7.67 -4.23
C GLY A 393 -10.45 8.15 -2.78
N LEU A 394 -11.11 9.29 -2.49
CA LEU A 394 -11.28 9.77 -1.12
C LEU A 394 -11.98 8.71 -0.26
N GLY A 395 -11.46 8.49 0.94
CA GLY A 395 -12.00 7.49 1.86
C GLY A 395 -11.81 6.05 1.37
N SER A 396 -10.71 5.77 0.67
CA SER A 396 -10.45 4.49 -0.02
C SER A 396 -11.57 4.06 -0.96
N ARG A 397 -12.25 5.02 -1.59
CA ARG A 397 -13.15 4.68 -2.70
C ARG A 397 -12.31 4.10 -3.84
N ASP A 398 -12.81 3.06 -4.49
CA ASP A 398 -12.09 2.47 -5.62
C ASP A 398 -11.89 3.49 -6.76
N VAL A 399 -10.72 3.43 -7.38
CA VAL A 399 -10.41 4.07 -8.66
C VAL A 399 -9.98 2.94 -9.59
N ARG A 400 -10.85 2.58 -10.52
CA ARG A 400 -10.71 1.40 -11.37
C ARG A 400 -10.15 1.75 -12.74
N PRO A 401 -9.67 0.78 -13.53
CA PRO A 401 -9.28 1.01 -14.92
C PRO A 401 -10.34 1.76 -15.73
N GLY A 402 -11.63 1.43 -15.56
CA GLY A 402 -12.71 2.14 -16.23
C GLY A 402 -12.80 3.63 -15.84
N ASP A 403 -12.59 3.97 -14.57
CA ASP A 403 -12.57 5.37 -14.11
C ASP A 403 -11.41 6.14 -14.78
N ILE A 404 -10.25 5.49 -14.92
CA ILE A 404 -9.07 6.06 -15.59
C ILE A 404 -9.33 6.20 -17.09
N ASN A 405 -9.96 5.23 -17.74
CA ASN A 405 -10.40 5.36 -19.14
C ASN A 405 -11.33 6.57 -19.33
N ALA A 406 -12.27 6.79 -18.40
CA ALA A 406 -13.17 7.95 -18.43
C ALA A 406 -12.43 9.29 -18.32
N ILE A 407 -11.31 9.32 -17.59
CA ILE A 407 -10.43 10.50 -17.47
C ILE A 407 -9.74 10.81 -18.81
N PHE A 408 -9.20 9.80 -19.48
CA PHE A 408 -8.61 9.98 -20.81
C PHE A 408 -9.66 10.41 -21.83
N ASP A 409 -10.84 9.81 -21.80
CA ASP A 409 -11.98 10.23 -22.61
C ASP A 409 -12.33 11.72 -22.38
N ASN A 410 -12.31 12.20 -21.14
CA ASN A 410 -12.55 13.61 -20.84
C ASN A 410 -11.49 14.53 -21.48
N MET A 411 -10.21 14.16 -21.44
CA MET A 411 -9.15 14.93 -22.10
C MET A 411 -9.27 14.93 -23.63
N ILE A 412 -9.57 13.77 -24.22
CA ILE A 412 -9.66 13.60 -25.68
C ILE A 412 -10.82 14.44 -26.24
N ASN A 413 -11.92 14.52 -25.51
CA ASN A 413 -13.13 15.21 -25.95
C ASN A 413 -13.22 16.68 -25.51
N ASP A 414 -12.14 17.24 -24.93
CA ASP A 414 -12.13 18.58 -24.34
C ASP A 414 -13.31 18.82 -23.38
N GLY A 415 -13.45 17.91 -22.41
CA GLY A 415 -14.58 17.83 -21.50
C GLY A 415 -14.54 18.81 -20.33
N GLN A 416 -14.94 18.34 -19.15
CA GLN A 416 -15.07 19.17 -17.95
C GLN A 416 -13.70 19.51 -17.35
N ASP A 417 -13.50 20.77 -16.95
CA ASP A 417 -12.28 21.24 -16.29
C ASP A 417 -12.04 20.56 -14.94
N PHE A 418 -13.11 20.44 -14.14
CA PHE A 418 -13.13 19.76 -12.85
C PHE A 418 -14.21 18.67 -12.84
N PHE A 419 -13.87 17.51 -12.28
CA PHE A 419 -14.77 16.37 -12.18
C PHE A 419 -14.44 15.47 -10.98
N CYS A 420 -15.22 14.43 -10.79
CA CYS A 420 -14.86 13.31 -9.90
C CYS A 420 -15.07 11.96 -10.60
N VAL A 421 -14.49 10.89 -10.05
CA VAL A 421 -14.69 9.51 -10.53
C VAL A 421 -14.99 8.56 -9.36
N GLY A 422 -15.46 7.35 -9.66
CA GLY A 422 -15.80 6.34 -8.66
C GLY A 422 -17.10 6.58 -7.88
N ILE A 423 -17.81 7.70 -8.09
CA ILE A 423 -19.10 8.00 -7.41
C ILE A 423 -20.19 8.43 -8.40
N LYS A 424 -21.45 8.36 -7.96
CA LYS A 424 -22.58 8.93 -8.69
C LYS A 424 -22.76 10.39 -8.28
N HIS A 425 -22.39 11.32 -9.15
CA HIS A 425 -22.55 12.76 -8.94
C HIS A 425 -22.78 13.46 -10.28
N ALA A 426 -23.36 14.68 -10.26
CA ALA A 426 -23.65 15.43 -11.48
C ALA A 426 -22.40 15.80 -12.31
N ILE A 427 -21.25 15.93 -11.64
CA ILE A 427 -19.94 16.23 -12.27
C ILE A 427 -19.10 14.96 -12.48
N ALA A 428 -19.62 13.78 -12.11
CA ALA A 428 -18.85 12.55 -12.19
C ALA A 428 -18.66 12.12 -13.64
N LEU A 429 -17.45 11.68 -14.00
CA LEU A 429 -17.23 10.98 -15.25
C LEU A 429 -17.68 9.53 -15.10
N ALA A 430 -18.42 9.04 -16.10
CA ALA A 430 -18.90 7.67 -16.11
C ALA A 430 -18.03 6.81 -17.04
N PRO A 431 -17.51 5.66 -16.58
CA PRO A 431 -16.78 4.74 -17.44
C PRO A 431 -17.69 4.17 -18.53
N LYS A 432 -17.21 4.14 -19.77
CA LYS A 432 -17.87 3.42 -20.87
C LYS A 432 -17.63 1.91 -20.79
N GLU A 433 -16.44 1.55 -20.34
CA GLU A 433 -15.96 0.18 -20.16
C GLU A 433 -15.06 0.10 -18.92
N ASP A 434 -14.90 -1.11 -18.39
CA ASP A 434 -14.00 -1.40 -17.27
C ASP A 434 -13.26 -2.72 -17.52
N PRO A 435 -12.07 -2.66 -18.16
CA PRO A 435 -11.35 -3.85 -18.60
C PRO A 435 -10.77 -4.65 -17.43
N ASP A 436 -10.67 -5.98 -17.59
CA ASP A 436 -9.92 -6.83 -16.67
C ASP A 436 -8.42 -6.68 -16.94
N LEU A 437 -7.74 -5.88 -16.12
CA LEU A 437 -6.30 -5.62 -16.24
C LEU A 437 -5.46 -6.39 -15.22
N ARG A 438 -6.01 -7.46 -14.64
CA ARG A 438 -5.21 -8.37 -13.82
C ARG A 438 -4.17 -9.08 -14.71
N PRO A 439 -3.03 -9.50 -14.16
CA PRO A 439 -2.06 -10.30 -14.91
C PRO A 439 -2.71 -11.51 -15.60
N THR A 440 -2.24 -11.86 -16.79
CA THR A 440 -2.78 -13.01 -17.52
C THR A 440 -2.63 -14.28 -16.69
N GLY A 441 -3.72 -15.05 -16.55
CA GLY A 441 -3.74 -16.25 -15.72
C GLY A 441 -3.88 -15.98 -14.21
N ALA A 442 -4.06 -14.73 -13.78
CA ALA A 442 -4.26 -14.42 -12.37
C ALA A 442 -5.49 -15.10 -11.78
N PHE A 443 -5.34 -15.54 -10.54
CA PHE A 443 -6.40 -16.10 -9.72
C PHE A 443 -6.87 -15.05 -8.72
N SER A 444 -8.18 -14.81 -8.67
CA SER A 444 -8.78 -13.91 -7.69
C SER A 444 -9.80 -14.61 -6.82
N MET A 445 -9.75 -14.33 -5.53
CA MET A 445 -10.66 -14.85 -4.51
C MET A 445 -11.30 -13.70 -3.75
N ARG A 446 -12.62 -13.81 -3.53
CA ARG A 446 -13.36 -12.89 -2.65
C ARG A 446 -14.07 -13.67 -1.57
N GLY A 447 -13.75 -13.40 -0.32
CA GLY A 447 -14.41 -14.03 0.81
C GLY A 447 -15.37 -13.10 1.54
N HIS A 448 -16.47 -13.69 1.99
CA HIS A 448 -17.52 -13.08 2.79
C HIS A 448 -17.54 -13.75 4.16
N SER A 449 -17.27 -12.97 5.20
CA SER A 449 -17.12 -13.47 6.56
C SER A 449 -17.71 -12.49 7.56
N VAL A 450 -17.54 -12.76 8.84
CA VAL A 450 -17.95 -11.92 9.97
C VAL A 450 -16.74 -11.60 10.83
N GLY A 451 -16.68 -10.35 11.30
CA GLY A 451 -15.64 -9.90 12.24
C GLY A 451 -15.57 -10.81 13.47
N GLY A 452 -14.45 -11.52 13.64
CA GLY A 452 -14.24 -12.50 14.71
C GLY A 452 -13.99 -13.93 14.23
N PHE A 453 -14.27 -14.25 12.96
CA PHE A 453 -14.14 -15.62 12.41
C PHE A 453 -12.71 -15.98 11.97
N GLY A 454 -11.74 -15.08 12.13
CA GLY A 454 -10.34 -15.30 11.76
C GLY A 454 -10.03 -15.12 10.27
N SER A 455 -11.01 -14.82 9.41
CA SER A 455 -10.84 -14.83 7.94
C SER A 455 -9.80 -13.84 7.40
N VAL A 456 -9.61 -12.67 8.02
CA VAL A 456 -8.55 -11.73 7.59
C VAL A 456 -7.17 -12.36 7.80
N THR A 457 -6.95 -12.99 8.96
CA THR A 457 -5.70 -13.71 9.23
C THR A 457 -5.53 -14.89 8.29
N THR A 458 -6.59 -15.67 8.04
CA THR A 458 -6.57 -16.74 7.03
C THR A 458 -6.16 -16.21 5.66
N ASN A 459 -6.72 -15.09 5.21
CA ASN A 459 -6.39 -14.51 3.91
C ASN A 459 -4.89 -14.14 3.82
N LYS A 460 -4.33 -13.55 4.89
CA LYS A 460 -2.89 -13.29 4.99
C LYS A 460 -2.07 -14.58 4.94
N VAL A 461 -2.50 -15.64 5.62
CA VAL A 461 -1.83 -16.95 5.58
C VAL A 461 -1.85 -17.55 4.18
N ILE A 462 -2.99 -17.51 3.48
CA ILE A 462 -3.11 -17.97 2.09
C ILE A 462 -2.16 -17.17 1.18
N ALA A 463 -2.13 -15.83 1.31
CA ALA A 463 -1.21 -14.99 0.57
C ALA A 463 0.26 -15.34 0.85
N THR A 464 0.63 -15.57 2.12
CA THR A 464 1.99 -16.02 2.48
C THR A 464 2.33 -17.37 1.87
N ILE A 465 1.39 -18.31 1.82
CA ILE A 465 1.63 -19.61 1.20
C ILE A 465 1.81 -19.46 -0.32
N ALA A 466 0.94 -18.69 -0.98
CA ALA A 466 1.06 -18.42 -2.41
C ALA A 466 2.40 -17.75 -2.77
N GLY A 467 2.84 -16.77 -1.98
CA GLY A 467 4.12 -16.09 -2.21
C GLY A 467 5.35 -16.94 -1.82
N GLN A 468 5.38 -17.47 -0.61
CA GLN A 468 6.60 -18.10 -0.06
C GLN A 468 6.74 -19.59 -0.40
N VAL A 469 5.64 -20.30 -0.66
CA VAL A 469 5.66 -21.73 -1.00
C VAL A 469 5.59 -21.91 -2.51
N PHE A 470 4.71 -21.16 -3.19
CA PHE A 470 4.50 -21.31 -4.64
C PHE A 470 5.21 -20.26 -5.50
N GLY A 471 5.93 -19.31 -4.89
CA GLY A 471 6.74 -18.32 -5.61
C GLY A 471 5.90 -17.33 -6.44
N LYS A 472 4.63 -17.12 -6.06
CA LYS A 472 3.72 -16.23 -6.80
C LYS A 472 3.78 -14.80 -6.31
N ASP A 473 3.38 -13.88 -7.18
CA ASP A 473 3.04 -12.53 -6.77
C ASP A 473 1.66 -12.55 -6.10
N VAL A 474 1.50 -11.81 -5.01
CA VAL A 474 0.26 -11.79 -4.24
C VAL A 474 -0.12 -10.38 -3.86
N GLN A 475 -1.42 -10.13 -3.86
CA GLN A 475 -2.01 -8.95 -3.25
C GLN A 475 -3.24 -9.38 -2.46
N ALA A 476 -3.28 -9.09 -1.17
CA ALA A 476 -4.35 -9.52 -0.28
C ALA A 476 -4.73 -8.41 0.71
N TYR A 477 -5.99 -8.00 0.67
CA TYR A 477 -6.48 -6.91 1.50
C TYR A 477 -7.93 -7.17 1.94
N PRO A 478 -8.29 -6.82 3.17
CA PRO A 478 -9.67 -6.85 3.63
C PRO A 478 -10.36 -5.49 3.41
N LYS A 479 -11.68 -5.53 3.24
CA LYS A 479 -12.55 -4.36 3.34
C LYS A 479 -12.97 -4.19 4.78
N TYR A 480 -12.28 -3.30 5.48
CA TYR A 480 -12.64 -2.96 6.85
C TYR A 480 -13.86 -2.05 6.89
N GLY A 481 -14.86 -2.41 7.69
CA GLY A 481 -15.92 -1.52 8.13
C GLY A 481 -15.52 -0.73 9.38
N SER A 482 -16.45 0.07 9.90
CA SER A 482 -16.26 0.84 11.14
C SER A 482 -16.36 -0.03 12.40
N GLU A 483 -16.79 -1.28 12.26
CA GLU A 483 -17.25 -2.12 13.36
C GLU A 483 -16.22 -3.20 13.77
N LYS A 484 -16.04 -3.39 15.07
CA LYS A 484 -14.96 -4.22 15.63
C LYS A 484 -15.21 -5.73 15.53
N LYS A 485 -16.46 -6.19 15.64
CA LYS A 485 -16.87 -7.63 15.60
C LYS A 485 -18.33 -7.78 15.20
N GLY A 486 -18.69 -8.94 14.66
CA GLY A 486 -20.09 -9.37 14.50
C GLY A 486 -20.80 -8.86 13.25
N LEU A 487 -20.16 -8.02 12.44
CA LEU A 487 -20.71 -7.58 11.15
C LEU A 487 -19.99 -8.19 9.95
N PRO A 488 -20.65 -8.21 8.78
CA PRO A 488 -20.06 -8.70 7.54
C PRO A 488 -18.73 -8.02 7.22
N THR A 489 -17.76 -8.81 6.78
CA THR A 489 -16.44 -8.36 6.32
C THR A 489 -16.13 -9.06 5.01
N THR A 490 -15.76 -8.28 4.00
CA THR A 490 -15.28 -8.82 2.73
C THR A 490 -13.76 -8.79 2.71
N TYR A 491 -13.12 -9.77 2.09
CA TYR A 491 -11.69 -9.75 1.85
C TYR A 491 -11.37 -10.26 0.44
N TYR A 492 -10.26 -9.77 -0.09
CA TYR A 492 -9.85 -10.00 -1.47
C TYR A 492 -8.43 -10.57 -1.48
N LEU A 493 -8.17 -11.40 -2.48
CA LEU A 493 -6.86 -11.97 -2.77
C LEU A 493 -6.73 -12.08 -4.28
N THR A 494 -5.60 -11.62 -4.80
CA THR A 494 -5.14 -11.89 -6.17
C THR A 494 -3.79 -12.58 -6.08
N ILE A 495 -3.61 -13.63 -6.88
CA ILE A 495 -2.38 -14.38 -7.03
C ILE A 495 -2.04 -14.41 -8.53
N ALA A 496 -0.80 -14.09 -8.88
CA ALA A 496 -0.35 -14.01 -10.26
C ALA A 496 1.10 -14.48 -10.42
N GLU A 497 1.53 -14.74 -11.66
CA GLU A 497 2.95 -15.01 -11.97
C GLU A 497 3.80 -13.73 -11.99
N SER A 498 3.17 -12.60 -12.27
CA SER A 498 3.81 -11.28 -12.37
C SER A 498 3.13 -10.27 -11.45
N HIS A 499 3.81 -9.14 -11.23
CA HIS A 499 3.36 -8.06 -10.36
C HIS A 499 1.91 -7.64 -10.60
N ILE A 500 1.17 -7.45 -9.51
CA ILE A 500 -0.24 -7.06 -9.53
C ILE A 500 -0.35 -5.53 -9.38
N TYR A 501 -0.67 -4.85 -10.48
CA TYR A 501 -0.75 -3.38 -10.54
C TYR A 501 -2.11 -2.79 -10.12
N THR A 502 -3.16 -3.60 -10.03
CA THR A 502 -4.54 -3.13 -9.80
C THR A 502 -4.86 -3.01 -8.32
N HIS A 503 -5.06 -1.79 -7.81
CA HIS A 503 -5.39 -1.47 -6.42
C HIS A 503 -6.86 -1.08 -6.28
N SER A 504 -7.77 -2.04 -6.50
CA SER A 504 -9.22 -1.84 -6.37
C SER A 504 -9.94 -3.16 -6.11
N GLU A 505 -11.20 -3.09 -5.64
CA GLU A 505 -12.03 -4.27 -5.44
C GLU A 505 -12.13 -5.19 -6.68
N LEU A 506 -12.29 -6.49 -6.45
CA LEU A 506 -12.36 -7.48 -7.52
C LEU A 506 -13.74 -7.48 -8.21
N GLU A 507 -13.75 -7.23 -9.52
CA GLU A 507 -14.91 -7.48 -10.39
C GLU A 507 -14.85 -8.80 -11.14
N TYR A 508 -13.66 -9.39 -11.27
CA TYR A 508 -13.49 -10.72 -11.85
C TYR A 508 -12.98 -11.65 -10.76
N VAL A 509 -13.78 -12.65 -10.41
CA VAL A 509 -13.54 -13.53 -9.27
C VAL A 509 -13.57 -15.00 -9.72
N ASN A 510 -12.52 -15.74 -9.40
CA ASN A 510 -12.40 -17.17 -9.67
C ASN A 510 -13.05 -18.00 -8.55
N LEU A 511 -12.90 -17.57 -7.29
CA LEU A 511 -13.42 -18.25 -6.11
C LEU A 511 -14.15 -17.28 -5.17
N ALA A 512 -15.44 -17.50 -4.96
CA ALA A 512 -16.19 -16.84 -3.89
C ALA A 512 -16.23 -17.73 -2.64
N VAL A 513 -15.85 -17.19 -1.49
CA VAL A 513 -15.87 -17.91 -0.22
C VAL A 513 -16.97 -17.37 0.68
N LEU A 514 -17.81 -18.25 1.22
CA LEU A 514 -18.86 -17.92 2.18
C LEU A 514 -18.53 -18.56 3.52
N ASN A 515 -17.74 -17.87 4.35
CA ASN A 515 -17.55 -18.27 5.74
C ASN A 515 -18.83 -18.01 6.55
N ASP A 516 -19.56 -16.94 6.22
CA ASP A 516 -20.93 -16.70 6.68
C ASP A 516 -21.91 -16.83 5.51
N THR A 517 -22.81 -17.81 5.60
CA THR A 517 -23.80 -18.06 4.56
C THR A 517 -24.88 -16.99 4.50
N ASN A 518 -25.07 -16.17 5.55
CA ASN A 518 -26.01 -15.05 5.51
C ASN A 518 -25.64 -14.02 4.44
N ALA A 519 -24.38 -13.96 4.00
CA ALA A 519 -23.96 -13.08 2.92
C ALA A 519 -24.75 -13.29 1.62
N ILE A 520 -25.23 -14.53 1.36
CA ILE A 520 -26.08 -14.83 0.19
C ILE A 520 -27.52 -14.34 0.38
N LEU A 521 -27.94 -14.06 1.61
CA LEU A 521 -29.29 -13.56 1.91
C LEU A 521 -29.32 -12.03 1.96
N THR A 522 -28.23 -11.41 2.38
CA THR A 522 -28.15 -9.95 2.60
C THR A 522 -27.46 -9.19 1.46
N GLY A 523 -26.79 -9.88 0.54
CA GLY A 523 -26.07 -9.26 -0.57
C GLY A 523 -25.95 -10.17 -1.80
N ASN A 524 -25.03 -9.80 -2.71
CA ASN A 524 -24.72 -10.58 -3.90
C ASN A 524 -23.26 -11.06 -3.86
N PRO A 525 -22.98 -12.16 -3.15
CA PRO A 525 -21.62 -12.68 -3.05
C PRO A 525 -21.12 -13.32 -4.35
N LEU A 526 -22.01 -13.57 -5.32
CA LEU A 526 -21.69 -14.14 -6.63
C LEU A 526 -21.33 -13.07 -7.67
N ASN A 527 -21.42 -11.78 -7.32
CA ASN A 527 -21.15 -10.68 -8.25
C ASN A 527 -19.73 -10.80 -8.83
N GLY A 528 -19.56 -10.74 -10.15
CA GLY A 528 -18.23 -10.82 -10.75
C GLY A 528 -17.60 -12.21 -10.80
N LEU A 529 -18.28 -13.28 -10.35
CA LEU A 529 -17.80 -14.64 -10.61
C LEU A 529 -17.71 -14.90 -12.12
N ILE A 530 -16.58 -15.43 -12.56
CA ILE A 530 -16.36 -15.81 -13.97
C ILE A 530 -17.14 -17.10 -14.32
N GLU A 531 -17.34 -17.37 -15.62
CA GLU A 531 -17.89 -18.66 -16.07
C GLU A 531 -16.97 -19.81 -15.61
N GLY A 532 -17.55 -20.90 -15.10
CA GLY A 532 -16.81 -22.03 -14.52
C GLY A 532 -16.18 -21.76 -13.14
N GLY A 533 -16.38 -20.55 -12.60
CA GLY A 533 -15.92 -20.15 -11.27
C GLY A 533 -16.48 -21.03 -10.15
N ALA A 534 -15.86 -20.97 -8.98
CA ALA A 534 -16.21 -21.81 -7.83
C ALA A 534 -16.77 -20.98 -6.66
N VAL A 535 -17.65 -21.61 -5.89
CA VAL A 535 -18.12 -21.13 -4.59
C VAL A 535 -17.74 -22.16 -3.55
N PHE A 536 -17.06 -21.74 -2.47
CA PHE A 536 -16.81 -22.58 -1.30
C PHE A 536 -17.58 -22.03 -0.10
N MET A 537 -18.47 -22.83 0.47
CA MET A 537 -19.39 -22.35 1.52
C MET A 537 -19.33 -23.17 2.81
N GLN A 538 -19.53 -22.49 3.93
CA GLN A 538 -19.79 -23.12 5.23
C GLN A 538 -21.13 -23.84 5.18
N SER A 539 -21.18 -25.11 5.61
CA SER A 539 -22.44 -25.86 5.69
C SER A 539 -22.36 -26.98 6.72
N ASN A 540 -23.35 -27.06 7.62
CA ASN A 540 -23.59 -28.24 8.47
C ASN A 540 -24.39 -29.37 7.77
N PHE A 541 -24.61 -29.17 6.48
CA PHE A 541 -25.06 -30.10 5.43
C PHE A 541 -24.14 -31.30 5.23
N ALA A 542 -24.55 -32.54 5.51
CA ALA A 542 -23.86 -33.71 4.95
C ALA A 542 -24.36 -34.08 3.54
N ASP A 543 -25.66 -33.89 3.26
CA ASP A 543 -26.26 -34.18 1.94
C ASP A 543 -26.16 -32.97 1.01
N PRO A 544 -25.51 -33.08 -0.17
CA PRO A 544 -25.49 -32.04 -1.19
C PRO A 544 -26.86 -31.48 -1.60
N ASN A 545 -27.92 -32.31 -1.58
CA ASN A 545 -29.28 -31.86 -1.88
C ASN A 545 -29.76 -30.79 -0.90
N ASP A 546 -29.44 -30.95 0.38
CA ASP A 546 -29.87 -30.04 1.42
C ASP A 546 -29.08 -28.73 1.37
N VAL A 547 -27.81 -28.77 0.94
CA VAL A 547 -27.02 -27.58 0.64
C VAL A 547 -27.65 -26.82 -0.54
N TRP A 548 -27.95 -27.51 -1.64
CA TRP A 548 -28.52 -26.89 -2.84
C TRP A 548 -29.92 -26.29 -2.61
N LYS A 549 -30.77 -26.91 -1.79
CA LYS A 549 -32.10 -26.36 -1.43
C LYS A 549 -32.03 -24.98 -0.79
N ARG A 550 -30.92 -24.64 -0.13
CA ARG A 550 -30.72 -23.37 0.59
C ARG A 550 -30.21 -22.23 -0.28
N ILE A 551 -29.66 -22.52 -1.46
CA ILE A 551 -29.29 -21.49 -2.41
C ILE A 551 -30.56 -20.78 -2.90
N PRO A 552 -30.68 -19.45 -2.73
CA PRO A 552 -31.86 -18.72 -3.19
C PRO A 552 -32.08 -18.85 -4.69
N ALA A 553 -33.34 -18.82 -5.14
CA ALA A 553 -33.73 -19.11 -6.53
C ALA A 553 -33.02 -18.19 -7.55
N ASN A 554 -32.86 -16.91 -7.23
CA ASN A 554 -32.14 -15.95 -8.08
C ASN A 554 -30.66 -16.32 -8.26
N PHE A 555 -30.01 -16.89 -7.24
CA PHE A 555 -28.62 -17.34 -7.34
C PHE A 555 -28.49 -18.70 -8.02
N LYS A 556 -29.48 -19.60 -7.88
CA LYS A 556 -29.49 -20.86 -8.63
C LYS A 556 -29.42 -20.63 -10.14
N GLN A 557 -30.12 -19.61 -10.63
CA GLN A 557 -30.05 -19.21 -12.03
C GLN A 557 -28.61 -18.81 -12.43
N VAL A 558 -27.92 -18.03 -11.59
CA VAL A 558 -26.51 -17.65 -11.82
C VAL A 558 -25.59 -18.88 -11.86
N PHE A 559 -25.79 -19.85 -10.96
CA PHE A 559 -25.03 -21.12 -10.99
C PHE A 559 -25.22 -21.86 -12.32
N LYS A 560 -26.44 -21.93 -12.84
CA LYS A 560 -26.74 -22.57 -14.13
C LYS A 560 -26.12 -21.81 -15.30
N GLU A 561 -26.39 -20.51 -15.38
CA GLU A 561 -25.96 -19.65 -16.49
C GLU A 561 -24.43 -19.57 -16.62
N LYS A 562 -23.74 -19.40 -15.49
CA LYS A 562 -22.27 -19.30 -15.45
C LYS A 562 -21.57 -20.64 -15.21
N LYS A 563 -22.31 -21.76 -15.18
CA LYS A 563 -21.78 -23.10 -14.91
C LYS A 563 -20.88 -23.13 -13.66
N LEU A 564 -21.34 -22.47 -12.59
CA LEU A 564 -20.56 -22.35 -11.37
C LEU A 564 -20.52 -23.68 -10.63
N ARG A 565 -19.40 -23.94 -9.95
CA ARG A 565 -19.21 -25.13 -9.11
C ARG A 565 -19.43 -24.77 -7.65
N LEU A 566 -20.22 -25.57 -6.93
CA LEU A 566 -20.51 -25.37 -5.52
C LEU A 566 -19.81 -26.43 -4.66
N TYR A 567 -18.92 -25.97 -3.79
CA TYR A 567 -18.22 -26.77 -2.80
C TYR A 567 -18.61 -26.37 -1.39
N PHE A 568 -18.60 -27.32 -0.46
CA PHE A 568 -18.94 -27.05 0.93
C PHE A 568 -18.18 -27.96 1.90
N ALA A 569 -18.06 -27.51 3.14
CA ALA A 569 -17.60 -28.27 4.29
C ALA A 569 -18.20 -27.67 5.58
N ASP A 570 -18.28 -28.46 6.65
CA ASP A 570 -18.60 -27.90 7.97
C ASP A 570 -17.33 -27.37 8.65
N MET A 571 -16.87 -26.20 8.20
CA MET A 571 -15.70 -25.52 8.73
C MET A 571 -15.82 -25.22 10.24
N VAL A 572 -17.04 -24.95 10.73
CA VAL A 572 -17.29 -24.66 12.15
C VAL A 572 -17.14 -25.91 12.99
N ASP A 573 -17.74 -27.03 12.57
CA ASP A 573 -17.65 -28.28 13.31
C ASP A 573 -16.23 -28.85 13.29
N ILE A 574 -15.57 -28.86 12.11
CA ILE A 574 -14.15 -29.23 11.98
C ILE A 574 -13.28 -28.41 12.95
N ALA A 575 -13.48 -27.08 12.99
CA ALA A 575 -12.70 -26.22 13.86
C ALA A 575 -12.97 -26.46 15.34
N ARG A 576 -14.22 -26.76 15.74
CA ARG A 576 -14.59 -27.11 17.11
C ARG A 576 -13.99 -28.42 17.58
N GLU A 577 -13.98 -29.43 16.72
CA GLU A 577 -13.40 -30.74 17.06
C GLU A 577 -11.88 -30.70 17.20
N VAL A 578 -11.21 -29.84 16.43
CA VAL A 578 -9.75 -29.78 16.36
C VAL A 578 -9.14 -28.78 17.34
N ALA A 579 -9.82 -27.68 17.64
CA ALA A 579 -9.25 -26.62 18.48
C ALA A 579 -9.01 -27.09 19.92
N SER A 580 -7.76 -27.06 20.37
CA SER A 580 -7.41 -27.32 21.77
C SER A 580 -7.77 -26.17 22.72
N VAL A 581 -8.11 -24.98 22.19
CA VAL A 581 -8.43 -23.78 22.96
C VAL A 581 -9.79 -23.23 22.54
N ALA A 582 -10.68 -23.01 23.52
CA ALA A 582 -12.05 -22.59 23.28
C ALA A 582 -12.20 -21.27 22.49
N ASP A 583 -11.27 -20.32 22.64
CA ASP A 583 -11.32 -19.04 21.91
C ASP A 583 -10.95 -19.17 20.43
N LEU A 584 -10.38 -20.32 20.04
CA LEU A 584 -9.95 -20.64 18.68
C LEU A 584 -10.99 -21.43 17.89
N GLU A 585 -11.93 -22.12 18.54
CA GLU A 585 -12.98 -22.91 17.89
C GLU A 585 -13.67 -22.13 16.75
N MET A 586 -14.00 -20.86 16.99
CA MET A 586 -14.64 -20.02 15.98
C MET A 586 -13.65 -19.40 14.98
N ARG A 587 -12.39 -19.19 15.37
CA ARG A 587 -11.37 -18.53 14.52
C ARG A 587 -10.70 -19.47 13.54
N MET A 588 -10.63 -20.76 13.89
CA MET A 588 -9.97 -21.78 13.09
C MET A 588 -10.82 -22.25 11.90
N GLN A 589 -12.12 -21.92 11.86
CA GLN A 589 -12.96 -22.22 10.70
C GLN A 589 -12.38 -21.61 9.40
N GLY A 590 -11.76 -20.43 9.50
CA GLY A 590 -11.09 -19.82 8.35
C GLY A 590 -9.95 -20.68 7.83
N ILE A 591 -9.22 -21.41 8.68
CA ILE A 591 -8.10 -22.24 8.25
C ILE A 591 -8.56 -23.50 7.49
N VAL A 592 -9.80 -23.94 7.65
CA VAL A 592 -10.38 -25.00 6.82
C VAL A 592 -10.45 -24.58 5.34
N LEU A 593 -10.70 -23.28 5.05
CA LEU A 593 -10.63 -22.72 3.70
C LEU A 593 -9.26 -22.94 3.06
N LEU A 594 -8.17 -22.89 3.82
CA LEU A 594 -6.84 -23.08 3.25
C LEU A 594 -6.67 -24.49 2.65
N GLY A 595 -7.25 -25.52 3.29
CA GLY A 595 -7.30 -26.87 2.71
C GLY A 595 -8.09 -26.92 1.40
N ALA A 596 -9.25 -26.28 1.38
CA ALA A 596 -10.07 -26.16 0.16
C ALA A 596 -9.33 -25.37 -0.93
N PHE A 597 -8.64 -24.29 -0.59
CA PHE A 597 -7.82 -23.49 -1.51
C PHE A 597 -6.74 -24.35 -2.17
N LEU A 598 -5.99 -25.15 -1.40
CA LEU A 598 -4.96 -26.04 -1.94
C LEU A 598 -5.53 -27.10 -2.91
N LYS A 599 -6.78 -27.51 -2.71
CA LYS A 599 -7.47 -28.50 -3.58
C LYS A 599 -8.14 -27.87 -4.80
N LEU A 600 -8.67 -26.66 -4.67
CA LEU A 600 -9.44 -25.98 -5.71
C LEU A 600 -8.59 -25.14 -6.66
N THR A 601 -7.33 -24.87 -6.29
CA THR A 601 -6.40 -24.08 -7.09
C THR A 601 -5.30 -24.97 -7.68
N PRO A 602 -4.75 -24.61 -8.86
CA PRO A 602 -3.76 -25.45 -9.51
C PRO A 602 -2.35 -25.30 -8.91
N PHE A 603 -2.12 -24.32 -8.01
CA PHE A 603 -0.78 -23.95 -7.54
C PHE A 603 0.04 -25.09 -6.95
N ALA A 604 -0.58 -25.98 -6.17
CA ALA A 604 0.11 -27.13 -5.60
C ALA A 604 0.45 -28.19 -6.65
N THR A 605 -0.39 -28.33 -7.68
CA THR A 605 -0.13 -29.27 -8.79
C THR A 605 0.92 -28.71 -9.75
N ASP A 606 0.83 -27.41 -10.06
CA ASP A 606 1.73 -26.72 -11.00
C ASP A 606 3.14 -26.51 -10.42
N SER A 607 3.30 -26.47 -9.10
CA SER A 607 4.61 -26.35 -8.46
C SER A 607 5.48 -27.60 -8.60
N GLY A 608 4.88 -28.75 -8.94
CA GLY A 608 5.57 -30.04 -8.99
C GLY A 608 6.03 -30.58 -7.62
N MET A 609 5.58 -29.95 -6.53
CA MET A 609 5.89 -30.36 -5.15
C MET A 609 5.07 -31.59 -4.76
N SER A 610 5.64 -32.44 -3.91
CA SER A 610 4.88 -33.50 -3.22
C SER A 610 3.96 -32.92 -2.15
N ASP A 611 2.92 -33.67 -1.76
CA ASP A 611 2.01 -33.28 -0.67
C ASP A 611 2.78 -32.96 0.62
N ASP A 612 3.81 -33.75 0.95
CA ASP A 612 4.64 -33.54 2.14
C ASP A 612 5.40 -32.21 2.09
N GLU A 613 5.94 -31.83 0.93
CA GLU A 613 6.63 -30.55 0.74
C GLU A 613 5.65 -29.37 0.84
N VAL A 614 4.45 -29.50 0.26
CA VAL A 614 3.39 -28.48 0.38
C VAL A 614 2.99 -28.30 1.84
N TYR A 615 2.71 -29.39 2.57
CA TYR A 615 2.32 -29.31 3.97
C TYR A 615 3.43 -28.79 4.89
N ALA A 616 4.71 -29.07 4.59
CA ALA A 616 5.84 -28.48 5.30
C ALA A 616 5.91 -26.95 5.11
N GLY A 617 5.68 -26.47 3.87
CA GLY A 617 5.57 -25.05 3.57
C GLY A 617 4.40 -24.38 4.30
N VAL A 618 3.22 -25.03 4.30
CA VAL A 618 2.04 -24.60 5.04
C VAL A 618 2.34 -24.49 6.53
N GLU A 619 2.96 -25.52 7.13
CA GLU A 619 3.31 -25.51 8.55
C GLU A 619 4.24 -24.35 8.91
N LYS A 620 5.24 -24.06 8.06
CA LYS A 620 6.13 -22.91 8.23
C LYS A 620 5.37 -21.59 8.23
N ALA A 621 4.42 -21.42 7.31
CA ALA A 621 3.56 -20.23 7.27
C ALA A 621 2.66 -20.13 8.51
N LEU A 622 2.02 -21.23 8.93
CA LEU A 622 1.22 -21.26 10.16
C LEU A 622 2.05 -20.91 11.40
N ARG A 623 3.29 -21.39 11.46
CA ARG A 623 4.23 -21.09 12.55
C ARG A 623 4.58 -19.60 12.64
N LYS A 624 4.70 -18.90 11.51
CA LYS A 624 4.90 -17.43 11.47
C LYS A 624 3.76 -16.69 12.18
N TYR A 625 2.51 -17.09 11.93
CA TYR A 625 1.33 -16.40 12.47
C TYR A 625 0.90 -16.88 13.87
N PHE A 626 1.04 -18.18 14.15
CA PHE A 626 0.48 -18.81 15.34
C PHE A 626 1.53 -19.36 16.32
N GLY A 627 2.82 -19.38 15.96
CA GLY A 627 3.87 -19.98 16.80
C GLY A 627 3.97 -19.38 18.21
N LYS A 628 3.67 -18.08 18.37
CA LYS A 628 3.62 -17.42 19.69
C LYS A 628 2.51 -17.97 20.61
N ARG A 629 1.51 -18.68 20.07
CA ARG A 629 0.42 -19.32 20.82
C ARG A 629 0.75 -20.76 21.23
N GLY A 630 1.92 -21.28 20.87
CA GLY A 630 2.38 -22.62 21.22
C GLY A 630 2.26 -23.64 20.09
N GLU A 631 3.02 -24.73 20.21
CA GLU A 631 3.12 -25.76 19.16
C GLU A 631 1.79 -26.46 18.88
N GLN A 632 1.02 -26.77 19.93
CA GLN A 632 -0.28 -27.43 19.77
C GLN A 632 -1.21 -26.63 18.87
N VAL A 633 -1.23 -25.29 19.02
CA VAL A 633 -2.05 -24.44 18.15
C VAL A 633 -1.61 -24.51 16.69
N VAL A 634 -0.31 -24.61 16.41
CA VAL A 634 0.19 -24.78 15.03
C VAL A 634 -0.31 -26.11 14.45
N GLN A 635 -0.21 -27.20 15.22
CA GLN A 635 -0.64 -28.53 14.79
C GLN A 635 -2.17 -28.66 14.63
N ASP A 636 -2.95 -28.02 15.50
CA ASP A 636 -4.40 -27.93 15.36
C ASP A 636 -4.75 -27.23 14.04
N ASN A 637 -4.09 -26.10 13.73
CA ASN A 637 -4.34 -25.39 12.48
C ASN A 637 -3.95 -26.23 11.26
N LEU A 638 -2.82 -26.94 11.31
CA LEU A 638 -2.41 -27.85 10.24
C LEU A 638 -3.43 -29.00 10.05
N THR A 639 -4.01 -29.50 11.14
CA THR A 639 -5.07 -30.51 11.10
C THR A 639 -6.33 -29.96 10.43
N CYS A 640 -6.74 -28.73 10.74
CA CYS A 640 -7.84 -28.06 10.03
C CYS A 640 -7.58 -27.93 8.52
N VAL A 641 -6.34 -27.64 8.11
CA VAL A 641 -5.99 -27.60 6.67
C VAL A 641 -6.17 -28.97 6.03
N LYS A 642 -5.65 -30.03 6.65
CA LYS A 642 -5.77 -31.40 6.13
C LYS A 642 -7.22 -31.83 6.00
N ARG A 643 -8.04 -31.57 7.04
CA ARG A 643 -9.48 -31.86 7.03
C ARG A 643 -10.23 -31.05 5.97
N GLY A 644 -9.92 -29.76 5.82
CA GLY A 644 -10.50 -28.93 4.76
C GLY A 644 -10.21 -29.45 3.35
N TYR A 645 -9.03 -30.03 3.13
CA TYR A 645 -8.68 -30.68 1.86
C TYR A 645 -9.46 -31.99 1.64
N SER A 646 -9.52 -32.85 2.66
CA SER A 646 -10.10 -34.20 2.55
C SER A 646 -11.63 -34.25 2.65
N GLU A 647 -12.24 -33.41 3.49
CA GLU A 647 -13.67 -33.47 3.83
C GLU A 647 -14.54 -32.53 2.98
N MET A 648 -13.94 -31.64 2.18
CA MET A 648 -14.69 -30.81 1.24
C MET A 648 -15.42 -31.67 0.20
N GLN A 649 -16.72 -31.38 0.04
CA GLN A 649 -17.59 -32.03 -0.93
C GLN A 649 -18.04 -31.06 -2.02
N GLN A 650 -18.44 -31.60 -3.18
CA GLN A 650 -19.02 -30.86 -4.28
C GLN A 650 -20.51 -31.19 -4.40
N VAL A 651 -21.33 -30.17 -4.65
CA VAL A 651 -22.71 -30.38 -5.07
C VAL A 651 -22.71 -30.89 -6.53
N PRO A 652 -23.28 -32.08 -6.81
CA PRO A 652 -23.23 -32.66 -8.15
C PRO A 652 -23.77 -31.72 -9.22
N GLU A 653 -23.13 -31.71 -10.39
CA GLU A 653 -23.53 -30.82 -11.49
C GLU A 653 -24.95 -31.14 -11.98
N GLU A 654 -25.36 -32.41 -11.97
CA GLU A 654 -26.71 -32.81 -12.38
C GLU A 654 -27.77 -32.18 -11.46
N LEU A 655 -27.47 -32.07 -10.17
CA LEU A 655 -28.35 -31.44 -9.18
C LEU A 655 -28.41 -29.92 -9.36
N ILE A 656 -27.29 -29.28 -9.72
CA ILE A 656 -27.26 -27.85 -10.03
C ILE A 656 -28.05 -27.55 -11.29
N GLN A 657 -28.02 -28.44 -12.29
CA GLN A 657 -28.71 -28.26 -13.57
C GLN A 657 -30.21 -28.61 -13.52
N SER A 658 -30.63 -29.51 -12.62
CA SER A 658 -32.05 -29.78 -12.32
C SER A 658 -32.80 -28.53 -11.87
#